data_AF-A0A6V8PSQ8-F1
#
_entry.id   AF-A0A6V8PSQ8-F1
#
_cell.length_a   1.000
_cell.length_b   1.000
_cell.length_c   1.000
_cell.angle_alpha   90.00
_cell.angle_beta   90.00
_cell.angle_gamma   90.00
#
_symmetry.space_group_name_H-M   'P 1'
#
loop_
_entity.id
_entity.type
_entity.pdbx_description
1 polymer ?
#
loop_
_entity_poly.entity_id
_entity_poly.type
_entity_poly.pdbx_seq_one_letter_code
_entity_poly.pdbx_strand_id
1 'polypeptide(L)'
;PGEPPTLENAKGLLDSLFFNSRRYDLGKVGRYKLNKKLGLDLPLDRTVLTQEDIIAIIQYLVHLHQGIGETDDIDHFGNRRVRTVGELIQNQVRIGLSRMERVVRERMTTLDPDIITPQTLVNTRPVVAALKEFFGSSQLSQFMDQTNPLSGLTHKRRLSALGPGGLSRERAGFEVRDVNPSHYGRMCPIETPEGPNIGLIGSLATYARVNQFGFIETPYRRVDNGIVTDEIVYLAADEEDEYIIAQANAPFDEKGRLIGDKVLARSREEVVTVDPFKVDFMDISPKQIVSVATSLIPFLEHDDANRALMGSNMQRQAVPLVRPEAPLIGTGMEFRAAVDSGEVIVAEDDGVIKKVSAQEIEVEYSKRGLVKHRLHKFERSNQGTCINQRPIVSAGEKIEMDQVLADGPCTDGGELALGRNLLVAFIPWEGFNFEDAIIISERLVKEDILTSIHIDKHEVDARATKLGDEEITRDILNVSEDLLKDLDERGIIRIGAEVQPGDILVGKVTPKGETELTAEERLLRAIFGEKAREVRDTSLKVPHGETGKVIDVKLFSREEGHELAPGVNQLVRIYIAQKRKIREGDKLAGRHGNKGVISKILPEEDLPYLEDGTPVDIILNPLGVPSRMNIGQILETHLGWAAKVGWDGDDVPRNGDGCVHIASPVFDGATEEEVRQALVRAGLPDTGKAYLYDGRTGDKFDHKITVGYIYMMKLLHLVDDKIHARSTGPYSLITQQPLGGKAQFGGQRFGEMEVWALEAYGAASTLQEMLTIKSDDVFGRVKAYEAIVKGENIEKPGIPESFKVLVKEMQSLALNIEVLDENGNIIDIKTDEDELMRSVEDFGFSFGRGGVLDREELLTREEDEEEGEEGEEGEGGEEGEESEAVAEIREESL
;
A
#
# COMPACT_ATOMS: atom_id res chain seq x y z
N PRO A 1 -27.52 33.85 -13.49
CA PRO A 1 -27.96 34.36 -14.83
C PRO A 1 -29.39 33.91 -15.06
N GLY A 2 -30.26 34.77 -15.59
CA GLY A 2 -31.70 34.49 -15.72
C GLY A 2 -32.58 34.96 -14.54
N GLU A 3 -31.98 35.45 -13.46
CA GLU A 3 -32.69 36.13 -12.38
C GLU A 3 -32.93 37.61 -12.71
N PRO A 4 -34.05 38.22 -12.27
CA PRO A 4 -34.33 39.63 -12.48
C PRO A 4 -33.28 40.51 -11.76
N PRO A 5 -32.57 41.42 -12.47
CA PRO A 5 -31.48 42.20 -11.91
C PRO A 5 -32.00 43.41 -11.13
N THR A 6 -32.49 43.19 -9.91
CA THR A 6 -32.79 44.30 -9.00
C THR A 6 -31.52 44.82 -8.33
N LEU A 7 -31.48 46.11 -7.99
CA LEU A 7 -30.33 46.72 -7.32
C LEU A 7 -30.04 46.05 -5.97
N GLU A 8 -31.09 45.65 -5.25
CA GLU A 8 -31.01 44.97 -3.96
C GLU A 8 -30.38 43.59 -4.11
N ASN A 9 -30.85 42.79 -5.08
CA ASN A 9 -30.29 41.47 -5.35
C ASN A 9 -28.83 41.57 -5.78
N ALA A 10 -28.47 42.52 -6.64
CA ALA A 10 -27.10 42.72 -7.10
C ALA A 10 -26.15 43.11 -5.96
N LYS A 11 -26.56 44.06 -5.09
CA LYS A 11 -25.77 44.45 -3.91
C LYS A 11 -25.64 43.31 -2.91
N GLY A 12 -26.74 42.63 -2.61
CA GLY A 12 -26.75 41.47 -1.71
C GLY A 12 -25.85 40.35 -2.22
N LEU A 13 -25.85 40.09 -3.53
CA LEU A 13 -24.97 39.11 -4.16
C LEU A 13 -23.49 39.47 -3.95
N LEU A 14 -23.08 40.70 -4.29
CA LEU A 14 -21.69 41.15 -4.14
C LEU A 14 -21.21 41.09 -2.69
N ASP A 15 -22.03 41.53 -1.74
CA ASP A 15 -21.74 41.43 -0.31
C ASP A 15 -21.57 39.97 0.12
N SER A 16 -22.49 39.10 -0.32
CA SER A 16 -22.47 37.67 0.00
C SER A 16 -21.26 36.92 -0.58
N LEU A 17 -20.70 37.37 -1.71
CA LEU A 17 -19.62 36.69 -2.41
C LEU A 17 -18.25 36.94 -1.80
N PHE A 18 -17.96 38.17 -1.34
CA PHE A 18 -16.60 38.56 -0.93
C PHE A 18 -16.49 39.13 0.48
N PHE A 19 -17.57 39.74 1.00
CA PHE A 19 -17.55 40.51 2.25
C PHE A 19 -18.26 39.80 3.41
N ASN A 20 -19.02 38.74 3.13
CA ASN A 20 -19.76 37.98 4.13
C ASN A 20 -18.95 36.78 4.68
N SER A 21 -18.66 36.81 5.98
CA SER A 21 -17.85 35.78 6.66
C SER A 21 -18.48 34.39 6.72
N ARG A 22 -19.78 34.24 6.37
CA ARG A 22 -20.42 32.92 6.30
C ARG A 22 -20.15 32.20 4.98
N ARG A 23 -19.86 32.94 3.91
CA ARG A 23 -19.67 32.39 2.55
C ARG A 23 -18.26 32.54 2.04
N TYR A 24 -17.49 33.49 2.58
CA TYR A 24 -16.13 33.76 2.18
C TYR A 24 -15.21 33.85 3.40
N ASP A 25 -14.11 33.10 3.38
CA ASP A 25 -13.13 33.05 4.47
C ASP A 25 -11.73 32.76 3.89
N LEU A 26 -10.82 33.74 3.97
CA LEU A 26 -9.40 33.58 3.63
C LEU A 26 -8.67 32.69 4.65
N GLY A 27 -9.25 32.54 5.85
CA GLY A 27 -8.55 32.05 7.03
C GLY A 27 -7.39 32.97 7.45
N LYS A 28 -6.77 32.64 8.58
CA LYS A 28 -5.61 33.40 9.10
C LYS A 28 -4.41 33.34 8.15
N VAL A 29 -4.20 32.19 7.51
CA VAL A 29 -3.09 31.96 6.57
C VAL A 29 -3.26 32.78 5.30
N GLY A 30 -4.46 32.80 4.71
CA GLY A 30 -4.73 33.57 3.49
C GLY A 30 -4.58 35.07 3.74
N ARG A 31 -5.08 35.57 4.88
CA ARG A 31 -4.88 36.96 5.31
C ARG A 31 -3.40 37.29 5.50
N TYR A 32 -2.64 36.43 6.20
CA TYR A 32 -1.20 36.60 6.39
C TYR A 32 -0.43 36.68 5.06
N LYS A 33 -0.70 35.77 4.12
CA LYS A 33 -0.04 35.77 2.80
C LYS A 33 -0.42 36.99 1.95
N LEU A 34 -1.69 37.38 1.95
CA LEU A 34 -2.15 38.56 1.22
C LEU A 34 -1.48 39.83 1.74
N ASN A 35 -1.41 39.99 3.07
CA ASN A 35 -0.72 41.08 3.72
C ASN A 35 0.76 41.12 3.35
N LYS A 36 1.46 39.98 3.42
CA LYS A 36 2.89 39.88 3.08
C LYS A 36 3.15 40.24 1.60
N LYS A 37 2.34 39.72 0.67
CA LYS A 37 2.49 39.95 -0.78
C LYS A 37 2.22 41.41 -1.19
N LEU A 38 1.21 42.04 -0.58
CA LEU A 38 0.79 43.39 -0.92
C LEU A 38 1.38 44.48 -0.02
N GLY A 39 2.14 44.11 1.01
CA GLY A 39 2.69 45.04 2.00
C GLY A 39 1.62 45.73 2.86
N LEU A 40 0.51 45.03 3.15
CA LEU A 40 -0.60 45.55 3.97
C LEU A 40 -0.44 45.12 5.43
N ASP A 41 -0.84 45.99 6.37
CA ASP A 41 -0.82 45.71 7.82
C ASP A 41 -2.26 45.60 8.38
N LEU A 42 -3.03 44.66 7.83
CA LEU A 42 -4.40 44.39 8.29
C LEU A 42 -4.41 43.29 9.37
N PRO A 43 -5.31 43.35 10.38
CA PRO A 43 -5.38 42.32 11.42
C PRO A 43 -5.63 40.91 10.86
N LEU A 44 -4.92 39.90 11.37
CA LEU A 44 -5.05 38.51 10.92
C LEU A 44 -6.44 37.88 11.16
N ASP A 45 -7.21 38.42 12.11
CA ASP A 45 -8.57 37.98 12.39
C ASP A 45 -9.59 38.53 11.38
N ARG A 46 -9.19 39.47 10.50
CA ARG A 46 -10.03 39.96 9.42
C ARG A 46 -9.94 39.02 8.22
N THR A 47 -10.75 37.97 8.21
CA THR A 47 -10.63 36.90 7.20
C THR A 47 -11.48 37.07 5.94
N VAL A 48 -12.32 38.11 5.85
CA VAL A 48 -13.01 38.48 4.60
C VAL A 48 -12.16 39.45 3.77
N LEU A 49 -12.38 39.51 2.46
CA LEU A 49 -11.76 40.52 1.61
C LEU A 49 -12.22 41.93 1.97
N THR A 50 -11.40 42.92 1.64
CA THR A 50 -11.67 44.34 1.85
C THR A 50 -11.54 45.10 0.55
N GLN A 51 -12.12 46.29 0.48
CA GLN A 51 -11.96 47.14 -0.72
C GLN A 51 -10.49 47.54 -0.92
N GLU A 52 -9.76 47.74 0.18
CA GLU A 52 -8.32 48.03 0.17
C GLU A 52 -7.52 46.88 -0.46
N ASP A 53 -7.85 45.63 -0.11
CA ASP A 53 -7.22 44.45 -0.73
C ASP A 53 -7.41 44.46 -2.25
N ILE A 54 -8.64 44.71 -2.72
CA ILE A 54 -8.97 44.69 -4.16
C ILE A 54 -8.19 45.78 -4.91
N ILE A 55 -8.10 46.98 -4.34
CA ILE A 55 -7.34 48.08 -4.94
C ILE A 55 -5.85 47.72 -5.00
N ALA A 56 -5.29 47.21 -3.91
CA ALA A 56 -3.88 46.81 -3.85
C ALA A 56 -3.55 45.67 -4.83
N ILE A 57 -4.45 44.68 -5.00
CA ILE A 57 -4.30 43.61 -6.01
C ILE A 57 -4.23 44.21 -7.42
N ILE A 58 -5.15 45.12 -7.76
CA ILE A 58 -5.17 45.74 -9.09
C ILE A 58 -3.91 46.58 -9.31
N GLN A 59 -3.46 47.34 -8.31
CA GLN A 59 -2.21 48.10 -8.37
C GLN A 59 -1.00 47.19 -8.58
N TYR A 60 -0.90 46.10 -7.83
CA TYR A 60 0.20 45.14 -7.97
C TYR A 60 0.23 44.52 -9.38
N LEU A 61 -0.94 44.15 -9.93
CA LEU A 61 -1.04 43.62 -11.28
C LEU A 61 -0.58 44.62 -12.35
N VAL A 62 -0.93 45.90 -12.20
CA VAL A 62 -0.49 46.97 -13.11
C VAL A 62 1.02 47.22 -12.99
N HIS A 63 1.57 47.22 -11.76
CA HIS A 63 3.02 47.34 -11.54
C HIS A 63 3.78 46.17 -12.16
N LEU A 64 3.27 44.94 -12.00
CA LEU A 64 3.86 43.75 -12.60
C LEU A 64 3.90 43.84 -14.13
N HIS A 65 2.82 44.33 -14.75
CA HIS A 65 2.80 44.59 -16.19
C HIS A 65 3.82 45.64 -16.64
N GLN A 66 4.19 46.58 -15.77
CA GLN A 66 5.24 47.57 -16.00
C GLN A 66 6.66 47.05 -15.68
N GLY A 67 6.79 45.79 -15.26
CA GLY A 67 8.07 45.18 -14.86
C GLY A 67 8.52 45.55 -13.45
N ILE A 68 7.63 46.08 -12.61
CA ILE A 68 7.90 46.42 -11.21
C ILE A 68 7.26 45.34 -10.33
N GLY A 69 8.07 44.42 -9.82
CA GLY A 69 7.64 43.26 -9.02
C GLY A 69 8.06 41.92 -9.63
N GLU A 70 7.70 40.83 -8.97
CA GLU A 70 8.05 39.46 -9.36
C GLU A 70 6.80 38.58 -9.43
N THR A 71 6.76 37.66 -10.39
CA THR A 71 5.73 36.62 -10.51
C THR A 71 5.93 35.54 -9.46
N ASP A 72 4.85 34.96 -8.98
CA ASP A 72 4.92 33.85 -8.02
C ASP A 72 5.18 32.52 -8.73
N ASP A 73 6.10 31.72 -8.20
CA ASP A 73 6.22 30.30 -8.53
C ASP A 73 5.16 29.50 -7.74
N ILE A 74 4.28 28.82 -8.45
CA ILE A 74 3.19 28.02 -7.88
C ILE A 74 3.69 26.76 -7.13
N ASP A 75 4.88 26.27 -7.48
CA ASP A 75 5.49 25.07 -6.92
C ASP A 75 6.37 25.36 -5.70
N HIS A 76 6.76 26.62 -5.49
CA HIS A 76 7.52 27.07 -4.33
C HIS A 76 6.80 26.72 -3.01
N PHE A 77 7.52 26.15 -2.04
CA PHE A 77 6.96 25.79 -0.72
C PHE A 77 6.55 27.00 0.14
N GLY A 78 6.89 28.21 -0.27
CA GLY A 78 6.30 29.43 0.26
C GLY A 78 4.82 29.61 -0.16
N ASN A 79 4.42 29.04 -1.29
CA ASN A 79 3.07 29.15 -1.86
C ASN A 79 2.24 27.88 -1.70
N ARG A 80 2.88 26.78 -1.30
CA ARG A 80 2.23 25.50 -0.97
C ARG A 80 2.25 25.25 0.53
N ARG A 81 1.09 24.89 1.08
CA ARG A 81 0.98 24.54 2.51
C ARG A 81 0.52 23.10 2.69
N VAL A 82 0.99 22.48 3.76
CA VAL A 82 0.56 21.18 4.24
C VAL A 82 -0.66 21.37 5.14
N ARG A 83 -1.75 20.68 4.83
CA ARG A 83 -2.89 20.52 5.75
C ARG A 83 -2.67 19.25 6.56
N THR A 84 -2.51 19.40 7.86
CA THR A 84 -2.34 18.25 8.77
C THR A 84 -3.67 17.61 9.11
N VAL A 85 -3.64 16.43 9.73
CA VAL A 85 -4.83 15.66 10.13
C VAL A 85 -5.81 16.51 10.95
N GLY A 86 -5.32 17.35 11.84
CA GLY A 86 -6.14 18.24 12.67
C GLY A 86 -6.98 19.22 11.84
N GLU A 87 -6.38 19.89 10.85
CA GLU A 87 -7.09 20.82 9.95
C GLU A 87 -8.12 20.09 9.08
N LEU A 88 -7.76 18.91 8.56
CA LEU A 88 -8.66 18.11 7.73
C LEU A 88 -9.90 17.66 8.53
N ILE A 89 -9.73 17.16 9.75
CA ILE A 89 -10.84 16.78 10.63
C ILE A 89 -11.65 18.02 11.03
N GLN A 90 -10.98 19.14 11.37
CA GLN A 90 -11.66 20.38 11.72
C GLN A 90 -12.60 20.85 10.60
N ASN A 91 -12.19 20.73 9.33
CA ASN A 91 -13.03 21.09 8.20
C ASN A 91 -14.27 20.20 8.09
N GLN A 92 -14.14 18.89 8.32
CA GLN A 92 -15.28 17.97 8.30
C GLN A 92 -16.24 18.22 9.47
N VAL A 93 -15.70 18.48 10.66
CA VAL A 93 -16.51 18.88 11.82
C VAL A 93 -17.25 20.19 11.54
N ARG A 94 -16.60 21.18 10.91
CA ARG A 94 -17.24 22.45 10.52
C ARG A 94 -18.40 22.23 9.56
N ILE A 95 -18.24 21.36 8.56
CA ILE A 95 -19.32 20.98 7.63
C ILE A 95 -20.48 20.32 8.39
N GLY A 96 -20.18 19.36 9.26
CA GLY A 96 -21.16 18.69 10.10
C GLY A 96 -21.93 19.65 11.02
N LEU A 97 -21.23 20.61 11.64
CA LEU A 97 -21.81 21.63 12.50
C LEU A 97 -22.69 22.61 11.71
N SER A 98 -22.30 22.99 10.49
CA SER A 98 -23.13 23.85 9.61
C SER A 98 -24.45 23.17 9.23
N ARG A 99 -24.41 21.86 8.90
CA ARG A 99 -25.61 21.04 8.67
C ARG A 99 -26.48 20.96 9.93
N MET A 100 -25.87 20.73 11.08
CA MET A 100 -26.56 20.69 12.37
C MET A 100 -27.19 22.04 12.74
N GLU A 101 -26.51 23.17 12.48
CA GLU A 101 -27.03 24.52 12.73
C GLU A 101 -28.32 24.77 11.93
N ARG A 102 -28.38 24.31 10.68
CA ARG A 102 -29.60 24.42 9.87
C ARG A 102 -30.77 23.65 10.51
N VAL A 103 -30.54 22.40 10.93
CA VAL A 103 -31.55 21.57 11.60
C VAL A 103 -32.02 22.21 12.91
N VAL A 104 -31.10 22.79 13.69
CA VAL A 104 -31.44 23.50 14.92
C VAL A 104 -32.34 24.69 14.63
N ARG A 105 -32.00 25.52 13.62
CA ARG A 105 -32.81 26.69 13.25
C ARG A 105 -34.21 26.31 12.79
N GLU A 106 -34.32 25.27 12.00
CA GLU A 106 -35.61 24.73 11.52
C GLU A 106 -36.45 24.19 12.67
N ARG A 107 -35.86 23.41 13.59
CA ARG A 107 -36.55 22.93 14.79
C ARG A 107 -36.99 24.06 15.71
N MET A 108 -36.20 25.13 15.83
CA MET A 108 -36.57 26.31 16.60
C MET A 108 -37.79 27.05 16.02
N THR A 109 -38.03 26.95 14.71
CA THR A 109 -39.23 27.53 14.09
C THR A 109 -40.47 26.63 14.20
N THR A 110 -40.27 25.32 14.31
CA THR A 110 -41.37 24.33 14.28
C THR A 110 -41.83 23.90 15.67
N LEU A 111 -40.93 23.81 16.65
CA LEU A 111 -41.25 23.33 18.00
C LEU A 111 -41.78 24.46 18.90
N ASP A 112 -42.69 24.10 19.80
CA ASP A 112 -43.24 25.01 20.81
C ASP A 112 -42.12 25.48 21.77
N PRO A 113 -41.92 26.81 21.95
CA PRO A 113 -40.92 27.37 22.86
C PRO A 113 -40.91 26.78 24.28
N ASP A 114 -42.05 26.34 24.80
CA ASP A 114 -42.17 25.81 26.16
C ASP A 114 -41.59 24.38 26.32
N ILE A 115 -41.38 23.66 25.21
CA ILE A 115 -40.90 22.26 25.18
C ILE A 115 -39.43 22.19 24.70
N ILE A 116 -38.84 23.33 24.29
CA ILE A 116 -37.48 23.37 23.75
C ILE A 116 -36.46 23.09 24.84
N THR A 117 -35.67 22.04 24.65
CA THR A 117 -34.46 21.75 25.43
C THR A 117 -33.27 21.59 24.48
N PRO A 118 -32.02 21.78 24.94
CA PRO A 118 -30.86 21.56 24.08
C PRO A 118 -30.82 20.16 23.45
N GLN A 119 -31.32 19.14 24.14
CA GLN A 119 -31.37 17.76 23.63
C GLN A 119 -32.37 17.59 22.49
N THR A 120 -33.50 18.31 22.50
CA THR A 120 -34.50 18.22 21.42
C THR A 120 -34.04 18.97 20.16
N LEU A 121 -33.20 20.00 20.31
CA LEU A 121 -32.64 20.74 19.17
C LEU A 121 -31.43 20.06 18.53
N VAL A 122 -30.53 19.50 19.34
CA VAL A 122 -29.23 19.01 18.86
C VAL A 122 -29.34 17.59 18.32
N ASN A 123 -29.13 17.43 17.01
CA ASN A 123 -28.96 16.14 16.36
C ASN A 123 -27.49 15.94 15.96
N THR A 124 -26.82 14.94 16.53
CA THR A 124 -25.39 14.66 16.28
C THR A 124 -25.14 13.86 15.00
N ARG A 125 -26.18 13.27 14.38
CA ARG A 125 -26.05 12.43 13.18
C ARG A 125 -25.28 13.11 12.03
N PRO A 126 -25.53 14.39 11.67
CA PRO A 126 -24.79 15.04 10.58
C PRO A 126 -23.28 15.15 10.84
N VAL A 127 -22.88 15.35 12.09
CA VAL A 127 -21.46 15.45 12.49
C VAL A 127 -20.80 14.07 12.42
N VAL A 128 -21.45 13.04 12.97
CA VAL A 128 -20.93 11.66 12.94
C VAL A 128 -20.84 11.15 11.50
N ALA A 129 -21.84 11.44 10.66
CA ALA A 129 -21.86 11.06 9.26
C ALA A 129 -20.69 11.67 8.48
N ALA A 130 -20.44 12.98 8.62
CA ALA A 130 -19.32 13.65 7.95
C ALA A 130 -17.95 13.06 8.37
N LEU A 131 -17.79 12.71 9.65
CA LEU A 131 -16.57 12.05 10.13
C LEU A 131 -16.43 10.63 9.58
N LYS A 132 -17.51 9.83 9.59
CA LYS A 132 -17.50 8.47 9.05
C LYS A 132 -17.19 8.48 7.54
N GLU A 133 -17.77 9.40 6.79
CA GLU A 133 -17.51 9.59 5.37
C GLU A 133 -16.04 9.94 5.12
N PHE A 134 -15.47 10.85 5.91
CA PHE A 134 -14.06 11.20 5.80
C PHE A 134 -13.13 10.01 6.09
N PHE A 135 -13.30 9.31 7.21
CA PHE A 135 -12.40 8.19 7.54
C PHE A 135 -12.64 6.95 6.67
N GLY A 136 -13.86 6.74 6.17
CA GLY A 136 -14.21 5.57 5.36
C GLY A 136 -13.88 5.72 3.87
N SER A 137 -14.03 6.92 3.31
CA SER A 137 -14.02 7.11 1.84
C SER A 137 -12.99 8.13 1.35
N SER A 138 -12.35 8.91 2.23
CA SER A 138 -11.35 9.90 1.79
C SER A 138 -10.10 9.23 1.26
N GLN A 139 -9.57 9.73 0.13
CA GLN A 139 -8.29 9.31 -0.43
C GLN A 139 -7.10 9.53 0.52
N LEU A 140 -7.24 10.43 1.51
CA LEU A 140 -6.22 10.71 2.52
C LEU A 140 -6.31 9.77 3.74
N SER A 141 -7.44 9.07 3.91
CA SER A 141 -7.62 8.03 4.93
C SER A 141 -7.24 6.68 4.33
N GLN A 142 -5.97 6.33 4.42
CA GLN A 142 -5.41 5.14 3.79
C GLN A 142 -5.15 4.04 4.83
N PHE A 143 -5.26 2.77 4.42
CA PHE A 143 -4.77 1.67 5.23
C PHE A 143 -3.27 1.86 5.49
N MET A 144 -2.88 1.80 6.75
CA MET A 144 -1.48 1.96 7.14
C MET A 144 -0.62 0.86 6.49
N ASP A 145 0.57 1.25 6.01
CA ASP A 145 1.53 0.33 5.42
C ASP A 145 2.38 -0.25 6.55
N GLN A 146 2.09 -1.48 6.92
CA GLN A 146 2.69 -2.23 8.04
C GLN A 146 3.48 -3.43 7.52
N THR A 147 4.10 -3.29 6.36
CA THR A 147 5.05 -4.29 5.87
C THR A 147 6.18 -4.47 6.88
N ASN A 148 6.77 -3.36 7.35
CA ASN A 148 7.79 -3.30 8.41
C ASN A 148 7.72 -1.95 9.17
N PRO A 149 8.49 -1.72 10.24
CA PRO A 149 8.43 -0.46 11.01
C PRO A 149 8.73 0.79 10.16
N LEU A 150 9.68 0.69 9.23
CA LEU A 150 10.05 1.81 8.35
C LEU A 150 8.92 2.18 7.39
N SER A 151 8.21 1.19 6.82
CA SER A 151 7.06 1.46 5.95
C SER A 151 5.98 2.25 6.67
N GLY A 152 5.72 1.90 7.93
CA GLY A 152 4.76 2.60 8.79
C GLY A 152 5.20 4.03 9.13
N LEU A 153 6.47 4.19 9.51
CA LEU A 153 7.06 5.50 9.83
C LEU A 153 7.03 6.44 8.62
N THR A 154 7.48 5.98 7.45
CA THR A 154 7.42 6.79 6.22
C THR A 154 5.98 7.12 5.84
N HIS A 155 5.05 6.18 5.93
CA HIS A 155 3.66 6.43 5.54
C HIS A 155 3.03 7.56 6.39
N LYS A 156 3.32 7.59 7.70
CA LYS A 156 2.88 8.69 8.59
C LYS A 156 3.48 10.05 8.22
N ARG A 157 4.64 10.08 7.54
CA ARG A 157 5.39 11.29 7.12
C ARG A 157 5.22 11.64 5.64
N ARG A 158 4.26 11.03 4.96
CA ARG A 158 4.01 11.21 3.54
C ARG A 158 3.28 12.54 3.27
N LEU A 159 3.73 13.25 2.24
CA LEU A 159 3.09 14.44 1.68
C LEU A 159 2.39 14.04 0.38
N SER A 160 1.11 14.37 0.25
CA SER A 160 0.30 14.07 -0.94
C SER A 160 -0.23 15.36 -1.55
N ALA A 161 0.06 15.59 -2.83
CA ALA A 161 -0.57 16.64 -3.63
C ALA A 161 -1.99 16.24 -4.10
N LEU A 162 -2.32 14.95 -4.01
CA LEU A 162 -3.63 14.39 -4.36
C LEU A 162 -4.63 14.52 -3.20
N GLY A 163 -5.92 14.51 -3.53
CA GLY A 163 -7.02 14.50 -2.57
C GLY A 163 -7.91 15.75 -2.65
N PRO A 164 -8.94 15.85 -1.79
CA PRO A 164 -9.89 16.95 -1.83
C PRO A 164 -9.21 18.30 -1.54
N GLY A 165 -9.31 19.22 -2.51
CA GLY A 165 -8.64 20.52 -2.46
C GLY A 165 -7.18 20.51 -2.91
N GLY A 166 -6.68 19.37 -3.39
CA GLY A 166 -5.40 19.23 -4.09
C GLY A 166 -5.59 19.08 -5.60
N LEU A 167 -4.67 18.36 -6.24
CA LEU A 167 -4.65 18.11 -7.67
C LEU A 167 -5.27 16.74 -7.99
N SER A 168 -5.91 16.62 -9.16
CA SER A 168 -6.18 15.31 -9.75
C SER A 168 -4.96 14.84 -10.53
N ARG A 169 -4.80 13.52 -10.65
CA ARG A 169 -3.67 12.93 -11.35
C ARG A 169 -3.59 13.35 -12.83
N GLU A 170 -4.73 13.53 -13.48
CA GLU A 170 -4.85 13.93 -14.89
C GLU A 170 -4.52 15.41 -15.12
N ARG A 171 -4.78 16.27 -14.13
CA ARG A 171 -4.49 17.70 -14.21
C ARG A 171 -3.07 18.03 -13.76
N ALA A 172 -2.36 17.09 -13.16
CA ALA A 172 -1.00 17.29 -12.67
C ALA A 172 0.01 17.18 -13.81
N GLY A 173 0.44 18.34 -14.32
CA GLY A 173 1.49 18.48 -15.33
C GLY A 173 2.89 18.10 -14.83
N PHE A 174 3.89 18.32 -15.69
CA PHE A 174 5.29 18.01 -15.39
C PHE A 174 5.88 18.89 -14.28
N GLU A 175 5.61 20.20 -14.30
CA GLU A 175 6.18 21.19 -13.37
C GLU A 175 5.93 20.83 -11.89
N VAL A 176 4.71 20.38 -11.57
CA VAL A 176 4.32 19.97 -10.20
C VAL A 176 5.07 18.73 -9.72
N ARG A 177 5.52 17.88 -10.65
CA ARG A 177 6.18 16.61 -10.33
C ARG A 177 7.69 16.77 -10.18
N ASP A 178 8.24 17.87 -10.67
CA ASP A 178 9.66 18.14 -10.63
C ASP A 178 10.12 18.57 -9.23
N VAL A 179 11.42 18.46 -8.99
CA VAL A 179 12.04 18.86 -7.72
C VAL A 179 12.31 20.37 -7.76
N ASN A 180 11.61 21.11 -6.91
CA ASN A 180 11.82 22.54 -6.73
C ASN A 180 12.95 22.81 -5.70
N PRO A 181 13.81 23.84 -5.88
CA PRO A 181 14.87 24.19 -4.93
C PRO A 181 14.37 24.44 -3.50
N SER A 182 13.14 24.94 -3.32
CA SER A 182 12.54 25.15 -2.01
C SER A 182 12.24 23.87 -1.23
N HIS A 183 12.28 22.71 -1.88
CA HIS A 183 12.17 21.39 -1.24
C HIS A 183 13.37 21.09 -0.33
N TYR A 184 14.51 21.76 -0.52
CA TYR A 184 15.73 21.55 0.26
C TYR A 184 15.44 21.56 1.77
N GLY A 185 15.81 20.48 2.45
CA GLY A 185 15.58 20.35 3.90
C GLY A 185 14.12 20.21 4.33
N ARG A 186 13.15 20.21 3.41
CA ARG A 186 11.70 20.20 3.67
C ARG A 186 11.03 18.92 3.17
N MET A 187 11.23 18.58 1.90
CA MET A 187 10.73 17.34 1.28
C MET A 187 11.90 16.62 0.62
N CYS A 188 11.97 15.30 0.82
CA CYS A 188 13.03 14.49 0.24
C CYS A 188 12.92 14.50 -1.30
N PRO A 189 14.00 14.83 -2.03
CA PRO A 189 14.00 14.83 -3.49
C PRO A 189 14.12 13.42 -4.09
N ILE A 190 14.44 12.42 -3.26
CA ILE A 190 14.70 11.04 -3.70
C ILE A 190 13.50 10.14 -3.47
N GLU A 191 12.83 10.24 -2.31
CA GLU A 191 11.78 9.30 -1.93
C GLU A 191 10.43 9.67 -2.53
N THR A 192 10.11 9.08 -3.68
CA THR A 192 8.81 9.18 -4.36
C THR A 192 8.48 7.87 -5.10
N PRO A 193 7.20 7.52 -5.32
CA PRO A 193 6.86 6.35 -6.14
C PRO A 193 7.31 6.49 -7.60
N GLU A 194 7.86 5.44 -8.22
CA GLU A 194 8.37 5.47 -9.62
C GLU A 194 7.28 5.60 -10.70
N GLY A 195 6.03 5.27 -10.35
CA GLY A 195 4.98 5.09 -11.33
C GLY A 195 4.08 6.34 -11.53
N PRO A 196 2.76 6.13 -11.72
CA PRO A 196 1.73 7.17 -11.79
C PRO A 196 1.90 8.47 -11.00
N ASN A 197 2.41 8.33 -9.79
CA ASN A 197 2.35 9.30 -8.71
C ASN A 197 3.72 9.88 -8.40
N ILE A 198 4.71 9.68 -9.29
CA ILE A 198 6.02 10.33 -9.19
C ILE A 198 5.85 11.84 -9.04
N GLY A 199 6.52 12.41 -8.04
CA GLY A 199 6.47 13.84 -7.69
C GLY A 199 5.19 14.29 -6.97
N LEU A 200 4.06 13.58 -7.14
CA LEU A 200 2.79 13.90 -6.47
C LEU A 200 2.72 13.39 -5.03
N ILE A 201 3.54 12.40 -4.73
CA ILE A 201 3.69 11.84 -3.39
C ILE A 201 5.17 11.95 -3.03
N GLY A 202 5.46 12.71 -1.98
CA GLY A 202 6.80 12.84 -1.40
C GLY A 202 6.83 12.45 0.07
N SER A 203 8.02 12.44 0.64
CA SER A 203 8.23 12.23 2.07
C SER A 203 8.83 13.48 2.72
N LEU A 204 8.37 13.79 3.92
CA LEU A 204 8.95 14.86 4.73
C LEU A 204 10.43 14.56 5.02
N ALA A 205 11.29 15.57 4.85
CA ALA A 205 12.72 15.44 5.16
C ALA A 205 12.96 15.19 6.66
N THR A 206 14.18 14.81 7.02
CA THR A 206 14.52 14.30 8.37
C THR A 206 14.19 15.32 9.49
N TYR A 207 14.65 16.57 9.35
CA TYR A 207 14.49 17.60 10.39
C TYR A 207 13.35 18.59 10.12
N ALA A 208 12.63 18.42 9.02
CA ALA A 208 11.55 19.30 8.64
C ALA A 208 10.39 19.23 9.65
N ARG A 209 9.75 20.39 9.88
CA ARG A 209 8.55 20.51 10.70
C ARG A 209 7.50 21.37 10.01
N VAL A 210 6.24 21.23 10.41
CA VAL A 210 5.14 22.08 9.89
C VAL A 210 4.82 23.14 10.94
N ASN A 211 4.81 24.40 10.54
CA ASN A 211 4.50 25.50 11.43
C ASN A 211 2.99 25.71 11.62
N GLN A 212 2.62 26.68 12.45
CA GLN A 212 1.21 26.97 12.78
C GLN A 212 0.35 27.37 11.57
N PHE A 213 0.97 27.81 10.46
CA PHE A 213 0.29 28.22 9.23
C PHE A 213 0.26 27.10 8.17
N GLY A 214 0.90 25.96 8.44
CA GLY A 214 0.97 24.83 7.53
C GLY A 214 2.16 24.88 6.56
N PHE A 215 3.08 25.85 6.68
CA PHE A 215 4.31 25.86 5.87
C PHE A 215 5.35 24.94 6.48
N ILE A 216 6.15 24.29 5.62
CA ILE A 216 7.23 23.42 6.08
C ILE A 216 8.45 24.29 6.35
N GLU A 217 9.00 24.15 7.56
CA GLU A 217 10.23 24.82 8.00
C GLU A 217 11.34 23.80 8.15
N THR A 218 12.57 24.27 7.98
CA THR A 218 13.77 23.47 8.20
C THR A 218 14.75 24.26 9.09
N PRO A 219 15.52 23.59 9.97
CA PRO A 219 16.41 24.26 10.92
C PRO A 219 17.76 24.65 10.29
N TYR A 220 18.29 25.79 10.70
CA TYR A 220 19.63 26.26 10.35
C TYR A 220 20.35 26.79 11.59
N ARG A 221 21.68 26.67 11.62
CA ARG A 221 22.55 27.36 12.58
C ARG A 221 22.78 28.79 12.14
N ARG A 222 22.63 29.74 13.05
CA ARG A 222 22.93 31.14 12.78
C ARG A 222 24.43 31.38 12.68
N VAL A 223 24.86 32.20 11.71
CA VAL A 223 26.24 32.60 11.51
C VAL A 223 26.37 34.10 11.73
N ASP A 224 27.11 34.50 12.76
CA ASP A 224 27.32 35.92 13.07
C ASP A 224 28.77 36.31 12.69
N ASN A 225 28.93 37.20 11.71
CA ASN A 225 30.24 37.68 11.23
C ASN A 225 31.23 36.54 10.89
N GLY A 226 30.76 35.49 10.22
CA GLY A 226 31.56 34.32 9.84
C GLY A 226 31.85 33.33 10.97
N ILE A 227 31.19 33.48 12.13
CA ILE A 227 31.24 32.54 13.25
C ILE A 227 29.91 31.79 13.32
N VAL A 228 29.95 30.48 13.11
CA VAL A 228 28.82 29.56 13.29
C VAL A 228 28.50 29.46 14.78
N THR A 229 27.23 29.70 15.13
CA THR A 229 26.73 29.64 16.51
C THR A 229 25.92 28.36 16.73
N ASP A 230 25.66 28.03 18.00
CA ASP A 230 24.77 26.93 18.39
C ASP A 230 23.27 27.32 18.37
N GLU A 231 22.95 28.57 18.03
CA GLU A 231 21.56 29.03 17.92
C GLU A 231 20.91 28.43 16.66
N ILE A 232 19.88 27.59 16.87
CA ILE A 232 19.11 26.97 15.80
C ILE A 232 17.83 27.76 15.54
N VAL A 233 17.66 28.21 14.30
CA VAL A 233 16.49 28.94 13.82
C VAL A 233 15.81 28.13 12.72
N TYR A 234 14.50 27.99 12.78
CA TYR A 234 13.71 27.35 11.73
C TYR A 234 13.20 28.40 10.77
N LEU A 235 13.40 28.18 9.47
CA LEU A 235 13.00 29.11 8.42
C LEU A 235 12.01 28.45 7.46
N ALA A 236 10.92 29.16 7.15
CA ALA A 236 10.03 28.81 6.05
C ALA A 236 10.73 29.07 4.70
N ALA A 237 10.21 28.48 3.62
CA ALA A 237 10.84 28.59 2.30
C ALA A 237 10.98 30.05 1.81
N ASP A 238 9.95 30.87 2.03
CA ASP A 238 9.96 32.29 1.67
C ASP A 238 10.80 33.17 2.60
N GLU A 239 11.18 32.68 3.77
CA GLU A 239 12.11 33.37 4.67
C GLU A 239 13.55 33.01 4.33
N GLU A 240 13.80 31.76 3.93
CA GLU A 240 15.12 31.28 3.51
C GLU A 240 15.67 32.06 2.30
N ASP A 241 14.80 32.47 1.36
CA ASP A 241 15.20 33.21 0.15
C ASP A 241 15.84 34.58 0.43
N GLU A 242 15.65 35.12 1.63
CA GLU A 242 16.23 36.40 2.05
C GLU A 242 17.68 36.28 2.55
N TYR A 243 18.18 35.06 2.79
CA TYR A 243 19.46 34.80 3.42
C TYR A 243 20.42 33.98 2.55
N ILE A 244 21.71 34.05 2.89
CA ILE A 244 22.76 33.23 2.28
C ILE A 244 23.13 32.10 3.24
N ILE A 245 22.91 30.85 2.81
CA ILE A 245 23.05 29.66 3.66
C ILE A 245 24.21 28.78 3.21
N ALA A 246 25.18 28.55 4.09
CA ALA A 246 26.30 27.63 3.84
C ALA A 246 25.91 26.16 4.02
N GLN A 247 26.53 25.29 3.23
CA GLN A 247 26.33 23.84 3.31
C GLN A 247 26.80 23.25 4.66
N ALA A 248 26.19 22.13 5.08
CA ALA A 248 26.51 21.46 6.35
C ALA A 248 27.98 21.04 6.52
N ASN A 249 28.65 20.68 5.43
CA ASN A 249 30.04 20.22 5.37
C ASN A 249 31.04 21.35 5.08
N ALA A 250 30.63 22.63 5.19
CA ALA A 250 31.58 23.73 5.14
C ALA A 250 32.54 23.65 6.35
N PRO A 251 33.87 23.68 6.14
CA PRO A 251 34.82 23.52 7.23
C PRO A 251 34.82 24.76 8.14
N PHE A 252 34.84 24.56 9.46
CA PHE A 252 34.99 25.63 10.45
C PHE A 252 35.93 25.19 11.59
N ASP A 253 36.55 26.15 12.28
CA ASP A 253 37.48 25.88 13.39
C ASP A 253 36.76 25.57 14.72
N GLU A 254 37.49 25.16 15.76
CA GLU A 254 36.92 24.87 17.10
C GLU A 254 36.18 26.06 17.73
N LYS A 255 36.37 27.28 17.21
CA LYS A 255 35.69 28.51 17.67
C LYS A 255 34.52 28.88 16.76
N GLY A 256 34.14 28.02 15.82
CA GLY A 256 33.03 28.22 14.88
C GLY A 256 33.37 29.06 13.65
N ARG A 257 34.62 29.48 13.44
CA ARG A 257 34.97 30.35 12.29
C ARG A 257 35.06 29.53 11.02
N LEU A 258 34.30 29.91 10.00
CA LEU A 258 34.38 29.29 8.68
C LEU A 258 35.80 29.43 8.09
N ILE A 259 36.32 28.31 7.59
CA ILE A 259 37.69 28.19 7.06
C ILE A 259 37.66 28.38 5.53
N GLY A 260 38.59 29.20 5.03
CA GLY A 260 38.79 29.46 3.60
C GLY A 260 38.41 30.89 3.19
N ASP A 261 38.96 31.34 2.05
CA ASP A 261 38.67 32.69 1.52
C ASP A 261 37.25 32.79 0.97
N LYS A 262 36.69 31.68 0.49
CA LYS A 262 35.31 31.59 0.03
C LYS A 262 34.65 30.28 0.45
N VAL A 263 33.36 30.35 0.73
CA VAL A 263 32.52 29.23 1.16
C VAL A 263 31.43 29.00 0.13
N LEU A 264 31.12 27.73 -0.13
CA LEU A 264 29.98 27.34 -0.97
C LEU A 264 28.69 27.55 -0.17
N ALA A 265 27.79 28.34 -0.73
CA ALA A 265 26.53 28.69 -0.11
C ALA A 265 25.40 28.70 -1.14
N ARG A 266 24.16 28.78 -0.65
CA ARG A 266 22.96 28.89 -1.45
C ARG A 266 22.30 30.23 -1.17
N SER A 267 21.85 30.89 -2.23
CA SER A 267 21.13 32.16 -2.16
C SER A 267 19.98 32.08 -3.15
N ARG A 268 18.73 32.06 -2.64
CA ARG A 268 17.54 31.72 -3.44
C ARG A 268 17.73 30.39 -4.17
N GLU A 269 17.61 30.38 -5.48
CA GLU A 269 17.73 29.19 -6.34
C GLU A 269 19.17 28.89 -6.78
N GLU A 270 20.13 29.80 -6.53
CA GLU A 270 21.49 29.69 -7.05
C GLU A 270 22.48 29.15 -6.02
N VAL A 271 23.42 28.32 -6.50
CA VAL A 271 24.61 27.93 -5.75
C VAL A 271 25.69 28.97 -5.98
N VAL A 272 26.07 29.68 -4.92
CA VAL A 272 26.99 30.82 -4.95
C VAL A 272 28.24 30.54 -4.11
N THR A 273 29.33 31.24 -4.41
CA THR A 273 30.58 31.15 -3.64
C THR A 273 30.89 32.52 -3.06
N VAL A 274 30.74 32.66 -1.75
CA VAL A 274 30.74 33.95 -1.04
C VAL A 274 31.85 34.01 0.01
N ASP A 275 32.20 35.22 0.43
CA ASP A 275 33.10 35.42 1.56
C ASP A 275 32.42 34.93 2.86
N PRO A 276 33.15 34.30 3.80
CA PRO A 276 32.59 33.80 5.06
C PRO A 276 31.73 34.80 5.85
N PHE A 277 32.06 36.10 5.79
CA PHE A 277 31.35 37.16 6.50
C PHE A 277 29.98 37.50 5.91
N LYS A 278 29.66 37.02 4.71
CA LYS A 278 28.36 37.20 4.04
C LYS A 278 27.40 36.05 4.28
N VAL A 279 27.85 34.99 4.94
CA VAL A 279 27.02 33.84 5.29
C VAL A 279 26.18 34.20 6.52
N ASP A 280 24.87 34.06 6.41
CA ASP A 280 23.92 34.36 7.49
C ASP A 280 23.56 33.10 8.29
N PHE A 281 23.45 31.97 7.60
CA PHE A 281 23.06 30.69 8.19
C PHE A 281 23.88 29.52 7.64
N MET A 282 23.82 28.38 8.31
CA MET A 282 24.46 27.13 7.89
C MET A 282 23.55 25.95 8.20
N ASP A 283 23.50 24.95 7.32
CA ASP A 283 22.75 23.71 7.58
C ASP A 283 23.19 23.03 8.89
N ILE A 284 22.27 22.29 9.52
CA ILE A 284 22.55 21.59 10.78
C ILE A 284 23.23 20.24 10.58
N SER A 285 22.95 19.56 9.46
CA SER A 285 23.45 18.21 9.19
C SER A 285 23.37 17.88 7.70
N PRO A 286 24.33 17.13 7.13
CA PRO A 286 24.27 16.75 5.71
C PRO A 286 23.04 15.90 5.35
N LYS A 287 22.51 15.10 6.28
CA LYS A 287 21.28 14.31 6.07
C LYS A 287 19.98 15.13 6.13
N GLN A 288 20.06 16.44 6.36
CA GLN A 288 18.89 17.32 6.45
C GLN A 288 18.03 17.30 5.18
N ILE A 289 18.64 17.05 4.03
CA ILE A 289 17.97 17.08 2.72
C ILE A 289 17.18 15.82 2.37
N VAL A 290 17.44 14.70 3.05
CA VAL A 290 16.84 13.40 2.75
C VAL A 290 15.76 13.01 3.76
N SER A 291 14.87 12.09 3.39
CA SER A 291 13.91 11.47 4.30
C SER A 291 14.58 10.41 5.16
N VAL A 292 13.83 9.91 6.16
CA VAL A 292 14.29 8.83 7.05
C VAL A 292 14.70 7.58 6.26
N ALA A 293 13.87 7.12 5.31
CA ALA A 293 14.17 5.92 4.53
C ALA A 293 15.41 6.08 3.63
N THR A 294 15.57 7.25 3.00
CA THR A 294 16.74 7.54 2.18
C THR A 294 18.00 7.69 3.04
N SER A 295 17.88 8.22 4.26
CA SER A 295 19.00 8.37 5.20
C SER A 295 19.55 7.05 5.77
N LEU A 296 18.89 5.91 5.52
CA LEU A 296 19.32 4.57 5.93
C LEU A 296 20.21 3.86 4.89
N ILE A 297 20.46 4.52 3.75
CA ILE A 297 21.35 4.00 2.69
C ILE A 297 22.77 4.51 2.98
N PRO A 298 23.72 3.67 3.40
CA PRO A 298 25.11 4.08 3.56
C PRO A 298 25.71 4.42 2.19
N PHE A 299 26.73 5.26 2.12
CA PHE A 299 27.39 5.64 0.85
C PHE A 299 26.43 6.18 -0.22
N LEU A 300 25.34 6.84 0.19
CA LEU A 300 24.32 7.37 -0.72
C LEU A 300 24.91 8.33 -1.76
N GLU A 301 25.94 9.08 -1.38
CA GLU A 301 26.70 9.98 -2.25
C GLU A 301 27.38 9.30 -3.45
N HIS A 302 27.48 7.97 -3.44
CA HIS A 302 28.06 7.15 -4.51
C HIS A 302 27.01 6.42 -5.36
N ASP A 303 25.72 6.71 -5.15
CA ASP A 303 24.61 6.13 -5.90
C ASP A 303 23.90 7.18 -6.76
N ASP A 304 23.55 6.80 -7.99
CA ASP A 304 22.63 7.59 -8.82
C ASP A 304 21.26 7.76 -8.14
N ALA A 305 20.66 8.94 -8.30
CA ALA A 305 19.40 9.30 -7.66
C ALA A 305 18.26 8.31 -7.98
N ASN A 306 18.21 7.74 -9.19
CA ASN A 306 17.17 6.77 -9.53
C ASN A 306 17.36 5.45 -8.76
N ARG A 307 18.61 5.05 -8.49
CA ARG A 307 18.90 3.86 -7.68
C ARG A 307 18.63 4.11 -6.21
N ALA A 308 18.99 5.28 -5.70
CA ALA A 308 18.65 5.71 -4.35
C ALA A 308 17.13 5.75 -4.10
N LEU A 309 16.36 6.22 -5.09
CA LEU A 309 14.89 6.22 -5.06
C LEU A 309 14.36 4.79 -4.96
N MET A 310 14.83 3.89 -5.82
CA MET A 310 14.47 2.47 -5.76
C MET A 310 14.86 1.85 -4.42
N GLY A 311 16.06 2.13 -3.92
CA GLY A 311 16.56 1.65 -2.63
C GLY A 311 15.67 2.07 -1.47
N SER A 312 15.31 3.35 -1.40
CA SER A 312 14.40 3.92 -0.40
C SER A 312 13.02 3.23 -0.46
N ASN A 313 12.48 3.03 -1.66
CA ASN A 313 11.18 2.38 -1.87
C ASN A 313 11.19 0.88 -1.53
N MET A 314 12.28 0.17 -1.83
CA MET A 314 12.38 -1.28 -1.59
C MET A 314 12.60 -1.61 -0.11
N GLN A 315 13.28 -0.75 0.66
CA GLN A 315 13.37 -0.90 2.12
C GLN A 315 11.98 -0.97 2.78
N ARG A 316 11.01 -0.20 2.28
CA ARG A 316 9.60 -0.25 2.75
C ARG A 316 8.87 -1.54 2.42
N GLN A 317 9.39 -2.33 1.47
CA GLN A 317 8.81 -3.60 1.04
C GLN A 317 9.49 -4.81 1.71
N ALA A 318 10.52 -4.60 2.54
CA ALA A 318 11.24 -5.66 3.21
C ALA A 318 10.35 -6.39 4.24
N VAL A 319 10.34 -7.72 4.20
CA VAL A 319 9.50 -8.55 5.07
C VAL A 319 10.23 -8.87 6.38
N PRO A 320 9.55 -8.80 7.54
CA PRO A 320 10.08 -9.25 8.81
C PRO A 320 10.50 -10.72 8.78
N LEU A 321 11.79 -10.95 9.02
CA LEU A 321 12.38 -12.28 9.11
C LEU A 321 12.15 -12.87 10.50
N VAL A 322 12.19 -14.20 10.61
CA VAL A 322 12.12 -14.90 11.90
C VAL A 322 13.25 -14.45 12.83
N ARG A 323 14.45 -14.26 12.26
CA ARG A 323 15.64 -13.76 12.95
C ARG A 323 16.23 -12.61 12.13
N PRO A 324 15.78 -11.36 12.38
CA PRO A 324 16.42 -10.19 11.80
C PRO A 324 17.83 -10.02 12.41
N GLU A 325 18.69 -9.30 11.70
CA GLU A 325 20.05 -8.99 12.13
C GLU A 325 20.35 -7.53 11.79
N ALA A 326 20.88 -6.76 12.73
CA ALA A 326 21.27 -5.37 12.49
C ALA A 326 22.32 -5.29 11.36
N PRO A 327 22.28 -4.27 10.50
CA PRO A 327 23.29 -4.11 9.46
C PRO A 327 24.66 -3.89 10.09
N LEU A 328 25.69 -4.55 9.57
CA LEU A 328 27.09 -4.28 9.97
C LEU A 328 27.47 -2.84 9.60
N ILE A 329 27.01 -2.39 8.43
CA ILE A 329 27.23 -1.04 7.93
C ILE A 329 25.90 -0.28 7.97
N GLY A 330 25.69 0.51 9.00
CA GLY A 330 24.53 1.38 9.16
C GLY A 330 24.84 2.84 8.81
N THR A 331 23.90 3.74 9.13
CA THR A 331 24.10 5.20 9.04
C THR A 331 23.94 5.91 10.39
N GLY A 332 23.54 5.17 11.43
CA GLY A 332 23.18 5.71 12.75
C GLY A 332 21.75 6.22 12.82
N MET A 333 20.96 6.07 11.75
CA MET A 333 19.52 6.39 11.75
C MET A 333 18.67 5.21 12.21
N GLU A 334 19.21 3.99 12.19
CA GLU A 334 18.52 2.73 12.46
C GLU A 334 17.85 2.73 13.83
N PHE A 335 18.56 3.13 14.89
CA PHE A 335 18.03 3.22 16.24
C PHE A 335 16.84 4.19 16.33
N ARG A 336 16.99 5.41 15.80
CA ARG A 336 15.91 6.41 15.82
C ARG A 336 14.71 5.97 15.00
N ALA A 337 14.92 5.38 13.82
CA ALA A 337 13.85 4.88 12.98
C ALA A 337 13.05 3.75 13.67
N ALA A 338 13.73 2.85 14.39
CA ALA A 338 13.08 1.79 15.17
C ALA A 338 12.29 2.35 16.36
N VAL A 339 12.89 3.21 17.18
CA VAL A 339 12.23 3.82 18.34
C VAL A 339 11.03 4.69 17.95
N ASP A 340 11.22 5.61 16.99
CA ASP A 340 10.19 6.56 16.59
C ASP A 340 9.06 5.90 15.78
N SER A 341 9.24 4.65 15.31
CA SER A 341 8.17 3.87 14.67
C SER A 341 7.03 3.52 15.63
N GLY A 342 7.37 3.32 16.91
CA GLY A 342 6.47 2.83 17.97
C GLY A 342 6.29 1.31 18.02
N GLU A 343 7.08 0.53 17.28
CA GLU A 343 6.99 -0.94 17.24
C GLU A 343 7.86 -1.63 18.31
N VAL A 344 8.82 -0.91 18.89
CA VAL A 344 9.65 -1.36 20.04
C VAL A 344 9.07 -0.85 21.36
N ILE A 345 9.40 -1.51 22.47
CA ILE A 345 9.04 -1.03 23.80
C ILE A 345 10.24 -0.31 24.40
N VAL A 346 10.05 0.95 24.80
CA VAL A 346 11.06 1.78 25.46
C VAL A 346 10.75 2.00 26.94
N ALA A 347 11.79 2.22 27.73
CA ALA A 347 11.69 2.55 29.13
C ALA A 347 11.18 3.99 29.34
N GLU A 348 10.12 4.15 30.12
CA GLU A 348 9.53 5.46 30.38
C GLU A 348 10.27 6.32 31.43
N ASP A 349 11.12 5.69 32.25
CA ASP A 349 11.94 6.32 33.30
C ASP A 349 13.05 5.33 33.72
N ASP A 350 13.96 5.76 34.60
CA ASP A 350 14.99 4.89 35.16
C ASP A 350 14.37 3.84 36.10
N GLY A 351 14.87 2.61 36.07
CA GLY A 351 14.28 1.52 36.85
C GLY A 351 15.09 0.25 36.90
N VAL A 352 14.47 -0.81 37.43
CA VAL A 352 15.04 -2.16 37.48
C VAL A 352 14.02 -3.16 36.95
N ILE A 353 14.48 -4.08 36.11
CA ILE A 353 13.65 -5.16 35.60
C ILE A 353 13.36 -6.17 36.71
N LYS A 354 12.08 -6.33 37.08
CA LYS A 354 11.65 -7.31 38.08
C LYS A 354 11.50 -8.69 37.49
N LYS A 355 10.85 -8.77 36.33
CA LYS A 355 10.45 -10.03 35.69
C LYS A 355 10.44 -9.85 34.19
N VAL A 356 10.98 -10.84 33.49
CA VAL A 356 10.94 -10.91 32.03
C VAL A 356 10.30 -12.23 31.63
N SER A 357 9.38 -12.17 30.68
CA SER A 357 8.81 -13.34 30.02
C SER A 357 8.59 -13.03 28.54
N ALA A 358 8.28 -14.06 27.75
CA ALA A 358 7.97 -13.86 26.33
C ALA A 358 6.64 -13.11 26.09
N GLN A 359 5.82 -12.87 27.11
CA GLN A 359 4.51 -12.20 26.97
C GLN A 359 4.45 -10.84 27.65
N GLU A 360 5.24 -10.64 28.71
CA GLU A 360 5.24 -9.42 29.51
C GLU A 360 6.62 -9.14 30.11
N ILE A 361 6.93 -7.85 30.28
CA ILE A 361 8.09 -7.32 31.02
C ILE A 361 7.55 -6.49 32.19
N GLU A 362 7.98 -6.82 33.41
CA GLU A 362 7.65 -6.03 34.60
C GLU A 362 8.86 -5.20 35.03
N VAL A 363 8.64 -3.89 35.14
CA VAL A 363 9.67 -2.90 35.44
C VAL A 363 9.29 -2.16 36.72
N GLU A 364 10.18 -2.12 37.70
CA GLU A 364 10.05 -1.24 38.86
C GLU A 364 10.75 0.08 38.54
N TYR A 365 9.97 1.06 38.10
CA TYR A 365 10.45 2.41 37.83
C TYR A 365 10.65 3.19 39.12
N SER A 366 11.69 4.02 39.13
CA SER A 366 12.05 4.84 40.29
C SER A 366 10.95 5.83 40.69
N LYS A 367 10.20 6.38 39.72
CA LYS A 367 9.13 7.36 39.98
C LYS A 367 7.70 6.81 39.82
N ARG A 368 7.50 5.80 38.97
CA ARG A 368 6.16 5.28 38.60
C ARG A 368 5.76 4.00 39.34
N GLY A 369 6.68 3.39 40.09
CA GLY A 369 6.46 2.09 40.72
C GLY A 369 6.47 0.95 39.69
N LEU A 370 5.78 -0.15 40.00
CA LEU A 370 5.74 -1.34 39.16
C LEU A 370 4.81 -1.15 37.95
N VAL A 371 5.37 -1.18 36.75
CA VAL A 371 4.64 -1.12 35.47
C VAL A 371 4.83 -2.42 34.71
N LYS A 372 3.75 -2.90 34.07
CA LYS A 372 3.76 -4.11 33.24
C LYS A 372 3.58 -3.76 31.77
N HIS A 373 4.57 -4.10 30.97
CA HIS A 373 4.55 -3.96 29.52
C HIS A 373 4.16 -5.29 28.88
N ARG A 374 3.00 -5.33 28.21
CA ARG A 374 2.53 -6.52 27.49
C ARG A 374 3.10 -6.51 26.07
N LEU A 375 3.67 -7.64 25.65
CA LEU A 375 4.28 -7.80 24.34
C LEU A 375 3.25 -8.27 23.31
N HIS A 376 3.34 -7.74 22.09
CA HIS A 376 2.59 -8.24 20.93
C HIS A 376 3.22 -9.55 20.43
N LYS A 377 2.42 -10.63 20.31
CA LYS A 377 2.92 -11.97 19.96
C LYS A 377 2.13 -12.57 18.80
N PHE A 378 2.82 -12.76 17.67
CA PHE A 378 2.28 -13.37 16.46
C PHE A 378 0.97 -12.72 15.98
N GLU A 379 0.93 -11.39 15.98
CA GLU A 379 -0.21 -10.63 15.48
C GLU A 379 -0.07 -10.39 13.98
N ARG A 380 -1.21 -10.37 13.28
CA ARG A 380 -1.27 -10.12 11.83
C ARG A 380 -1.20 -8.61 11.56
N SER A 381 -0.28 -8.19 10.68
CA SER A 381 -0.25 -6.83 10.13
C SER A 381 -1.29 -6.63 9.01
N ASN A 382 -1.50 -5.39 8.56
CA ASN A 382 -2.38 -5.12 7.41
C ASN A 382 -1.98 -5.91 6.14
N GLN A 383 -0.68 -6.01 5.85
CA GLN A 383 -0.11 -6.71 4.70
C GLN A 383 0.09 -8.22 4.92
N GLY A 384 -0.39 -8.77 6.05
CA GLY A 384 -0.26 -10.20 6.36
C GLY A 384 1.14 -10.61 6.85
N THR A 385 2.00 -9.66 7.19
CA THR A 385 3.28 -9.92 7.88
C THR A 385 3.05 -10.18 9.38
N CYS A 386 4.08 -10.68 10.06
CA CYS A 386 4.02 -11.02 11.48
C CYS A 386 4.56 -9.89 12.36
N ILE A 387 3.72 -9.36 13.25
CA ILE A 387 4.11 -8.47 14.34
C ILE A 387 4.40 -9.33 15.57
N ASN A 388 5.67 -9.35 15.99
CA ASN A 388 6.10 -10.15 17.13
C ASN A 388 7.24 -9.47 17.88
N GLN A 389 6.96 -9.09 19.12
CA GLN A 389 7.92 -8.47 20.03
C GLN A 389 8.69 -9.51 20.86
N ARG A 390 9.95 -9.21 21.15
CA ARG A 390 10.88 -10.05 21.89
C ARG A 390 11.60 -9.23 22.95
N PRO A 391 11.59 -9.65 24.24
CA PRO A 391 12.34 -8.95 25.27
C PRO A 391 13.85 -9.07 25.00
N ILE A 392 14.60 -7.99 25.20
CA ILE A 392 16.07 -7.97 25.11
C ILE A 392 16.74 -7.84 26.47
N VAL A 393 16.04 -7.30 27.46
CA VAL A 393 16.53 -7.11 28.82
C VAL A 393 16.44 -8.39 29.66
N SER A 394 17.25 -8.45 30.71
CA SER A 394 17.28 -9.56 31.68
C SER A 394 16.71 -9.17 33.04
N ALA A 395 16.20 -10.15 33.80
CA ALA A 395 15.71 -9.89 35.15
C ALA A 395 16.84 -9.42 36.07
N GLY A 396 16.61 -8.33 36.80
CA GLY A 396 17.59 -7.68 37.68
C GLY A 396 18.46 -6.63 36.99
N GLU A 397 18.32 -6.44 35.68
CA GLU A 397 19.02 -5.39 34.93
C GLU A 397 18.52 -4.00 35.34
N LYS A 398 19.46 -3.06 35.48
CA LYS A 398 19.14 -1.64 35.65
C LYS A 398 18.94 -1.02 34.29
N ILE A 399 17.88 -0.25 34.15
CA ILE A 399 17.53 0.41 32.89
C ILE A 399 17.50 1.93 33.07
N GLU A 400 17.84 2.62 32.00
CA GLU A 400 17.75 4.07 31.89
C GLU A 400 16.51 4.47 31.09
N MET A 401 16.03 5.70 31.30
CA MET A 401 14.99 6.29 30.45
C MET A 401 15.38 6.20 28.96
N ASP A 402 14.40 5.91 28.10
CA ASP A 402 14.54 5.73 26.64
C ASP A 402 15.34 4.49 26.19
N GLN A 403 15.80 3.64 27.12
CA GLN A 403 16.39 2.34 26.77
C GLN A 403 15.33 1.39 26.19
N VAL A 404 15.67 0.68 25.12
CA VAL A 404 14.79 -0.34 24.52
C VAL A 404 14.71 -1.56 25.45
N LEU A 405 13.49 -2.00 25.75
CA LEU A 405 13.17 -3.14 26.59
C LEU A 405 12.83 -4.39 25.77
N ALA A 406 12.17 -4.19 24.64
CA ALA A 406 11.78 -5.25 23.72
C ALA A 406 11.89 -4.79 22.26
N ASP A 407 12.50 -5.65 21.45
CA ASP A 407 12.52 -5.53 20.00
C ASP A 407 11.17 -5.89 19.39
N GLY A 408 10.86 -5.27 18.25
CA GLY A 408 9.69 -5.51 17.43
C GLY A 408 9.98 -6.37 16.19
N PRO A 409 9.08 -6.34 15.18
CA PRO A 409 9.38 -6.87 13.86
C PRO A 409 10.49 -6.03 13.19
N CYS A 410 11.43 -6.67 12.50
CA CYS A 410 12.58 -5.99 11.87
C CYS A 410 13.39 -5.09 12.82
N THR A 411 13.58 -5.47 14.09
CA THR A 411 14.56 -4.80 14.96
C THR A 411 15.46 -5.81 15.64
N ASP A 412 16.68 -5.37 15.95
CA ASP A 412 17.72 -6.15 16.63
C ASP A 412 18.53 -5.21 17.52
N GLY A 413 18.47 -5.39 18.84
CA GLY A 413 19.14 -4.52 19.81
C GLY A 413 18.62 -3.09 19.83
N GLY A 414 17.36 -2.87 19.44
CA GLY A 414 16.77 -1.54 19.28
C GLY A 414 17.11 -0.84 17.96
N GLU A 415 17.91 -1.45 17.09
CA GLU A 415 18.20 -0.93 15.75
C GLU A 415 17.27 -1.54 14.69
N LEU A 416 16.98 -0.78 13.63
CA LEU A 416 16.21 -1.27 12.50
C LEU A 416 16.99 -2.33 11.71
N ALA A 417 16.43 -3.53 11.63
CA ALA A 417 17.01 -4.71 11.03
C ALA A 417 16.06 -5.32 9.96
N LEU A 418 16.07 -4.74 8.76
CA LEU A 418 15.18 -5.11 7.65
C LEU A 418 15.58 -6.41 6.91
N GLY A 419 16.78 -6.92 7.14
CA GLY A 419 17.40 -7.97 6.34
C GLY A 419 18.49 -8.73 7.10
N ARG A 420 19.50 -9.20 6.35
CA ARG A 420 20.66 -9.96 6.86
C ARG A 420 21.94 -9.54 6.15
N ASN A 421 23.06 -9.61 6.87
CA ASN A 421 24.39 -9.46 6.30
C ASN A 421 24.80 -10.77 5.63
N LEU A 422 25.02 -10.78 4.31
CA LEU A 422 25.37 -11.99 3.54
C LEU A 422 26.75 -11.85 2.89
N LEU A 423 27.52 -12.94 2.88
CA LEU A 423 28.79 -13.00 2.16
C LEU A 423 28.54 -13.03 0.64
N VAL A 424 28.86 -11.95 -0.05
CA VAL A 424 28.63 -11.78 -1.49
C VAL A 424 29.91 -11.95 -2.29
N ALA A 425 29.79 -12.51 -3.49
CA ALA A 425 30.81 -12.42 -4.54
C ALA A 425 30.23 -11.80 -5.83
N PHE A 426 30.99 -10.88 -6.43
CA PHE A 426 30.64 -10.25 -7.70
C PHE A 426 31.33 -10.98 -8.87
N ILE A 427 30.68 -12.04 -9.37
CA ILE A 427 31.18 -12.88 -10.48
C ILE A 427 30.02 -13.38 -11.33
N PRO A 428 30.10 -13.39 -12.67
CA PRO A 428 29.15 -14.11 -13.52
C PRO A 428 29.28 -15.63 -13.31
N TRP A 429 28.17 -16.34 -13.14
CA TRP A 429 28.18 -17.77 -12.82
C TRP A 429 27.25 -18.56 -13.74
N GLU A 430 27.81 -19.20 -14.77
CA GLU A 430 27.10 -20.13 -15.68
C GLU A 430 25.79 -19.57 -16.29
N GLY A 431 25.65 -18.25 -16.37
CA GLY A 431 24.42 -17.58 -16.81
C GLY A 431 23.27 -17.60 -15.80
N PHE A 432 23.41 -18.22 -14.62
CA PHE A 432 22.34 -18.24 -13.60
C PHE A 432 22.08 -16.85 -13.01
N ASN A 433 23.09 -15.98 -12.95
CA ASN A 433 22.93 -14.58 -12.57
C ASN A 433 22.90 -13.62 -13.77
N PHE A 434 22.39 -14.08 -14.92
CA PHE A 434 22.17 -13.22 -16.09
C PHE A 434 21.21 -12.07 -15.76
N GLU A 435 21.47 -10.89 -16.33
CA GLU A 435 20.80 -9.63 -15.98
C GLU A 435 20.82 -9.36 -14.48
N ASP A 436 19.65 -9.43 -13.83
CA ASP A 436 19.40 -9.14 -12.42
C ASP A 436 19.10 -10.40 -11.61
N ALA A 437 19.31 -11.59 -12.18
CA ALA A 437 19.11 -12.83 -11.46
C ALA A 437 20.16 -12.99 -10.33
N ILE A 438 19.72 -13.60 -9.23
CA ILE A 438 20.53 -13.82 -8.03
C ILE A 438 20.66 -15.32 -7.79
N ILE A 439 21.87 -15.75 -7.43
CA ILE A 439 22.14 -17.11 -6.97
C ILE A 439 22.36 -17.04 -5.47
N ILE A 440 21.75 -17.96 -4.72
CA ILE A 440 21.94 -18.05 -3.28
C ILE A 440 22.39 -19.45 -2.85
N SER A 441 23.01 -19.51 -1.69
CA SER A 441 23.39 -20.75 -1.02
C SER A 441 22.19 -21.47 -0.41
N GLU A 442 22.17 -22.79 -0.52
CA GLU A 442 21.26 -23.66 0.20
C GLU A 442 21.34 -23.48 1.73
N ARG A 443 22.49 -23.03 2.25
CA ARG A 443 22.68 -22.65 3.66
C ARG A 443 21.61 -21.68 4.15
N LEU A 444 21.25 -20.70 3.31
CA LEU A 444 20.24 -19.68 3.65
C LEU A 444 18.85 -20.29 3.85
N VAL A 445 18.57 -21.42 3.20
CA VAL A 445 17.31 -22.19 3.34
C VAL A 445 17.38 -23.15 4.53
N LYS A 446 18.52 -23.82 4.73
CA LYS A 446 18.74 -24.78 5.83
C LYS A 446 18.67 -24.09 7.20
N GLU A 447 19.33 -22.96 7.34
CA GLU A 447 19.43 -22.20 8.60
C GLU A 447 18.27 -21.21 8.80
N ASP A 448 17.28 -21.19 7.90
CA ASP A 448 16.13 -20.28 7.93
C ASP A 448 16.53 -18.78 7.96
N ILE A 449 17.67 -18.40 7.35
CA ILE A 449 18.24 -17.03 7.39
C ILE A 449 17.27 -16.00 6.80
N LEU A 450 16.69 -16.29 5.64
CA LEU A 450 15.72 -15.43 4.93
C LEU A 450 14.28 -15.97 5.02
N THR A 451 13.93 -16.60 6.13
CA THR A 451 12.58 -17.11 6.37
C THR A 451 11.71 -16.07 7.05
N SER A 452 10.48 -15.92 6.58
CA SER A 452 9.47 -15.00 7.13
C SER A 452 8.23 -15.76 7.62
N ILE A 453 7.47 -15.13 8.52
CA ILE A 453 6.16 -15.63 8.97
C ILE A 453 5.08 -14.73 8.38
N HIS A 454 4.11 -15.35 7.71
CA HIS A 454 2.94 -14.69 7.16
C HIS A 454 1.71 -15.19 7.89
N ILE A 455 0.75 -14.30 8.15
CA ILE A 455 -0.48 -14.62 8.86
C ILE A 455 -1.66 -14.19 8.01
N ASP A 456 -2.41 -15.17 7.54
CA ASP A 456 -3.61 -14.96 6.75
C ASP A 456 -4.84 -15.04 7.64
N LYS A 457 -5.82 -14.17 7.34
CA LYS A 457 -7.10 -14.10 8.06
C LYS A 457 -8.19 -14.59 7.12
N HIS A 458 -8.84 -15.68 7.51
CA HIS A 458 -10.05 -16.16 6.86
C HIS A 458 -11.25 -15.89 7.76
N GLU A 459 -12.37 -15.50 7.15
CA GLU A 459 -13.61 -15.27 7.89
C GLU A 459 -14.79 -15.83 7.13
N VAL A 460 -15.75 -16.35 7.89
CA VAL A 460 -17.04 -16.79 7.38
C VAL A 460 -18.12 -16.42 8.37
N ASP A 461 -19.23 -15.95 7.84
CA ASP A 461 -20.41 -15.59 8.59
C ASP A 461 -21.58 -16.52 8.27
N ALA A 462 -22.41 -16.71 9.28
CA ALA A 462 -23.67 -17.44 9.22
C ALA A 462 -24.83 -16.43 9.30
N ARG A 463 -25.65 -16.41 8.24
CA ARG A 463 -26.72 -15.42 8.05
C ARG A 463 -28.10 -16.01 8.19
N ALA A 464 -29.06 -15.16 8.55
CA ALA A 464 -30.47 -15.44 8.35
C ALA A 464 -30.81 -15.30 6.86
N THR A 465 -31.26 -16.37 6.22
CA THR A 465 -31.74 -16.35 4.83
C THR A 465 -33.27 -16.43 4.79
N LYS A 466 -33.87 -16.14 3.62
CA LYS A 466 -35.32 -16.26 3.43
C LYS A 466 -35.84 -17.68 3.63
N LEU A 467 -34.98 -18.69 3.44
CA LEU A 467 -35.32 -20.11 3.52
C LEU A 467 -35.01 -20.74 4.89
N GLY A 468 -34.36 -19.99 5.78
CA GLY A 468 -33.88 -20.46 7.08
C GLY A 468 -32.51 -19.89 7.43
N ASP A 469 -32.07 -20.12 8.65
CA ASP A 469 -30.75 -19.67 9.10
C ASP A 469 -29.65 -20.58 8.57
N GLU A 470 -28.52 -20.00 8.18
CA GLU A 470 -27.28 -20.76 7.96
C GLU A 470 -26.72 -21.21 9.30
N GLU A 471 -26.23 -22.45 9.36
CA GLU A 471 -25.72 -23.03 10.58
C GLU A 471 -24.23 -23.39 10.43
N ILE A 472 -23.45 -23.09 11.48
CA ILE A 472 -22.08 -23.58 11.62
C ILE A 472 -22.15 -24.91 12.35
N THR A 473 -21.76 -25.98 11.66
CA THR A 473 -21.90 -27.35 12.16
C THR A 473 -20.83 -28.28 11.60
N ARG A 474 -20.52 -29.33 12.36
CA ARG A 474 -19.65 -30.43 11.91
C ARG A 474 -20.37 -31.40 10.95
N ASP A 475 -21.71 -31.42 10.96
CA ASP A 475 -22.51 -32.31 10.11
C ASP A 475 -22.61 -31.76 8.68
N ILE A 476 -21.57 -31.99 7.89
CA ILE A 476 -21.44 -31.52 6.51
C ILE A 476 -21.75 -32.66 5.52
N LEU A 477 -22.55 -32.37 4.51
CA LEU A 477 -22.99 -33.37 3.52
C LEU A 477 -21.85 -33.82 2.60
N ASN A 478 -21.80 -35.13 2.33
CA ASN A 478 -20.91 -35.76 1.33
C ASN A 478 -19.41 -35.49 1.56
N VAL A 479 -19.02 -35.19 2.80
CA VAL A 479 -17.63 -35.01 3.21
C VAL A 479 -17.16 -36.27 3.94
N SER A 480 -15.94 -36.73 3.62
CA SER A 480 -15.34 -37.90 4.29
C SER A 480 -14.97 -37.58 5.75
N GLU A 481 -14.99 -38.59 6.63
CA GLU A 481 -14.57 -38.40 8.04
C GLU A 481 -13.12 -37.90 8.15
N ASP A 482 -12.26 -38.22 7.19
CA ASP A 482 -10.87 -37.75 7.14
C ASP A 482 -10.76 -36.22 7.04
N LEU A 483 -11.67 -35.57 6.30
CA LEU A 483 -11.71 -34.10 6.18
C LEU A 483 -12.32 -33.44 7.42
N LEU A 484 -13.08 -34.19 8.23
CA LEU A 484 -13.71 -33.72 9.46
C LEU A 484 -12.86 -34.00 10.72
N LYS A 485 -11.68 -34.61 10.56
CA LYS A 485 -10.83 -35.07 11.67
C LYS A 485 -10.31 -33.93 12.56
N ASP A 486 -10.04 -32.77 11.96
CA ASP A 486 -9.46 -31.61 12.65
C ASP A 486 -10.52 -30.58 13.10
N LEU A 487 -11.79 -30.81 12.76
CA LEU A 487 -12.92 -30.00 13.21
C LEU A 487 -13.38 -30.41 14.61
N ASP A 488 -13.68 -29.41 15.44
CA ASP A 488 -14.31 -29.60 16.74
C ASP A 488 -15.80 -29.97 16.61
N GLU A 489 -16.48 -30.20 17.73
CA GLU A 489 -17.91 -30.57 17.77
C GLU A 489 -18.83 -29.50 17.13
N ARG A 490 -18.37 -28.26 17.03
CA ARG A 490 -19.11 -27.14 16.40
C ARG A 490 -18.84 -27.05 14.89
N GLY A 491 -17.90 -27.84 14.36
CA GLY A 491 -17.48 -27.76 12.97
C GLY A 491 -16.41 -26.71 12.72
N ILE A 492 -15.67 -26.26 13.74
CA ILE A 492 -14.59 -25.27 13.61
C ILE A 492 -13.24 -25.95 13.76
N ILE A 493 -12.27 -25.60 12.92
CA ILE A 493 -10.92 -26.15 12.97
C ILE A 493 -10.25 -25.89 14.34
N ARG A 494 -9.54 -26.90 14.87
CA ARG A 494 -8.80 -26.78 16.13
C ARG A 494 -7.53 -25.93 15.98
N ILE A 495 -7.22 -25.15 17.02
CA ILE A 495 -5.95 -24.42 17.10
C ILE A 495 -4.79 -25.42 17.13
N GLY A 496 -3.78 -25.17 16.31
CA GLY A 496 -2.60 -26.01 16.17
C GLY A 496 -2.70 -27.07 15.07
N ALA A 497 -3.84 -27.21 14.38
CA ALA A 497 -3.93 -28.05 13.19
C ALA A 497 -3.07 -27.49 12.06
N GLU A 498 -2.40 -28.39 11.33
CA GLU A 498 -1.73 -28.06 10.06
C GLU A 498 -2.73 -28.33 8.94
N VAL A 499 -2.92 -27.34 8.06
CA VAL A 499 -3.95 -27.36 7.02
C VAL A 499 -3.34 -27.18 5.64
N GLN A 500 -3.97 -27.81 4.66
CA GLN A 500 -3.62 -27.82 3.25
C GLN A 500 -4.76 -27.27 2.39
N PRO A 501 -4.51 -26.89 1.12
CA PRO A 501 -5.56 -26.43 0.22
C PRO A 501 -6.72 -27.44 0.13
N GLY A 502 -7.94 -26.95 0.31
CA GLY A 502 -9.16 -27.78 0.30
C GLY A 502 -9.61 -28.31 1.67
N ASP A 503 -8.76 -28.25 2.71
CA ASP A 503 -9.18 -28.60 4.07
C ASP A 503 -10.27 -27.64 4.56
N ILE A 504 -11.20 -28.17 5.36
CA ILE A 504 -12.32 -27.40 5.90
C ILE A 504 -11.87 -26.65 7.15
N LEU A 505 -12.03 -25.34 7.13
CA LEU A 505 -11.74 -24.45 8.26
C LEU A 505 -12.96 -24.26 9.16
N VAL A 506 -14.14 -24.07 8.55
CA VAL A 506 -15.42 -23.95 9.24
C VAL A 506 -16.47 -24.66 8.41
N GLY A 507 -17.11 -25.66 9.00
CA GLY A 507 -18.29 -26.31 8.45
C GLY A 507 -19.48 -25.37 8.47
N LYS A 508 -20.02 -25.07 7.29
CA LYS A 508 -21.22 -24.22 7.14
C LYS A 508 -22.21 -24.89 6.20
N VAL A 509 -23.47 -24.94 6.63
CA VAL A 509 -24.59 -25.45 5.83
C VAL A 509 -25.60 -24.35 5.60
N THR A 510 -26.04 -24.20 4.35
CA THR A 510 -27.07 -23.22 3.96
C THR A 510 -28.34 -23.96 3.55
N PRO A 511 -29.52 -23.58 4.07
CA PRO A 511 -30.81 -24.12 3.63
C PRO A 511 -31.01 -23.88 2.13
N LYS A 512 -31.39 -24.94 1.40
CA LYS A 512 -31.65 -24.92 -0.03
C LYS A 512 -33.13 -25.22 -0.26
N GLY A 513 -33.79 -24.36 -1.03
CA GLY A 513 -35.15 -24.62 -1.50
C GLY A 513 -35.20 -25.84 -2.42
N GLU A 514 -36.38 -26.43 -2.57
CA GLU A 514 -36.57 -27.56 -3.46
C GLU A 514 -36.38 -27.10 -4.92
N THR A 515 -35.19 -27.34 -5.47
CA THR A 515 -34.89 -27.05 -6.88
C THR A 515 -35.42 -28.18 -7.76
N GLU A 516 -35.99 -27.83 -8.92
CA GLU A 516 -36.22 -28.81 -9.99
C GLU A 516 -34.86 -29.40 -10.41
N LEU A 517 -34.65 -30.66 -10.06
CA LEU A 517 -33.48 -31.43 -10.45
C LEU A 517 -33.55 -31.73 -11.95
N THR A 518 -32.40 -31.74 -12.63
CA THR A 518 -32.35 -32.21 -14.02
C THR A 518 -32.78 -33.69 -14.11
N ALA A 519 -33.19 -34.14 -15.29
CA ALA A 519 -33.62 -35.52 -15.50
C ALA A 519 -32.53 -36.53 -15.07
N GLU A 520 -31.26 -36.19 -15.30
CA GLU A 520 -30.08 -36.97 -14.91
C GLU A 520 -29.92 -37.04 -13.39
N GLU A 521 -30.03 -35.90 -12.69
CA GLU A 521 -29.95 -35.86 -11.23
C GLU A 521 -31.11 -36.60 -10.56
N ARG A 522 -32.32 -36.51 -11.14
CA ARG A 522 -33.49 -37.29 -10.69
C ARG A 522 -33.26 -38.78 -10.84
N LEU A 523 -32.71 -39.20 -11.98
CA LEU A 523 -32.38 -40.60 -12.23
C LEU A 523 -31.29 -41.10 -11.28
N LEU A 524 -30.22 -40.32 -11.07
CA LEU A 524 -29.15 -40.65 -10.12
C LEU A 524 -29.70 -40.83 -8.70
N ARG A 525 -30.53 -39.91 -8.22
CA ARG A 525 -31.19 -40.05 -6.91
C ARG A 525 -32.08 -41.29 -6.83
N ALA A 526 -32.83 -41.59 -7.89
CA ALA A 526 -33.67 -42.79 -7.93
C ALA A 526 -32.85 -44.10 -7.89
N ILE A 527 -31.66 -44.11 -8.51
CA ILE A 527 -30.74 -45.26 -8.51
C ILE A 527 -30.09 -45.45 -7.13
N PHE A 528 -29.58 -44.37 -6.52
CA PHE A 528 -28.83 -44.45 -5.26
C PHE A 528 -29.72 -44.37 -4.00
N GLY A 529 -31.01 -44.08 -4.15
CA GLY A 529 -31.94 -43.97 -3.02
C GLY A 529 -31.61 -42.81 -2.07
N GLU A 530 -30.83 -41.83 -2.53
CA GLU A 530 -30.46 -40.66 -1.75
C GLU A 530 -31.68 -39.75 -1.55
N LYS A 531 -32.11 -39.58 -0.29
CA LYS A 531 -33.17 -38.63 0.05
C LYS A 531 -32.75 -37.21 -0.33
N ALA A 532 -33.70 -36.41 -0.83
CA ALA A 532 -33.53 -34.98 -0.94
C ALA A 532 -33.21 -34.42 0.46
N ARG A 533 -32.01 -33.88 0.63
CA ARG A 533 -31.63 -33.14 1.83
C ARG A 533 -31.72 -31.65 1.54
N GLU A 534 -32.27 -30.91 2.50
CA GLU A 534 -32.67 -29.50 2.36
C GLU A 534 -31.51 -28.51 2.57
N VAL A 535 -30.25 -28.96 2.60
CA VAL A 535 -29.09 -28.10 2.89
C VAL A 535 -27.96 -28.29 1.87
N ARG A 536 -27.13 -27.26 1.68
CA ARG A 536 -25.95 -27.24 0.81
C ARG A 536 -24.69 -26.93 1.61
N ASP A 537 -23.58 -27.56 1.27
CA ASP A 537 -22.24 -27.21 1.78
C ASP A 537 -21.80 -25.83 1.26
N THR A 538 -21.63 -24.88 2.19
CA THR A 538 -21.08 -23.53 1.97
C THR A 538 -19.91 -23.26 2.93
N SER A 539 -19.24 -24.34 3.35
CA SER A 539 -18.13 -24.32 4.30
C SER A 539 -16.96 -23.48 3.80
N LEU A 540 -16.27 -22.87 4.75
CA LEU A 540 -15.01 -22.17 4.50
C LEU A 540 -13.89 -23.20 4.35
N LYS A 541 -13.19 -23.17 3.22
CA LYS A 541 -12.07 -24.06 2.90
C LYS A 541 -10.79 -23.25 2.75
N VAL A 542 -9.65 -23.89 3.01
CA VAL A 542 -8.33 -23.28 2.77
C VAL A 542 -8.18 -22.98 1.27
N PRO A 543 -7.81 -21.74 0.88
CA PRO A 543 -7.60 -21.39 -0.52
C PRO A 543 -6.49 -22.20 -1.21
N HIS A 544 -6.50 -22.21 -2.54
CA HIS A 544 -5.46 -22.84 -3.33
C HIS A 544 -4.10 -22.16 -3.12
N GLY A 545 -3.06 -22.95 -2.87
CA GLY A 545 -1.68 -22.46 -2.68
C GLY A 545 -1.37 -22.01 -1.24
N GLU A 546 -2.34 -21.99 -0.34
CA GLU A 546 -2.12 -21.67 1.06
C GLU A 546 -1.95 -22.93 1.90
N THR A 547 -0.94 -22.92 2.77
CA THR A 547 -0.66 -24.00 3.72
C THR A 547 -0.15 -23.37 5.01
N GLY A 548 -0.45 -23.97 6.15
CA GLY A 548 0.07 -23.44 7.39
C GLY A 548 -0.55 -24.05 8.63
N LYS A 549 -0.29 -23.41 9.75
CA LYS A 549 -0.79 -23.83 11.05
C LYS A 549 -1.83 -22.85 11.56
N VAL A 550 -2.96 -23.36 12.04
CA VAL A 550 -3.97 -22.53 12.70
C VAL A 550 -3.39 -22.03 14.03
N ILE A 551 -3.28 -20.72 14.19
CA ILE A 551 -2.71 -20.10 15.41
C ILE A 551 -3.76 -19.51 16.33
N ASP A 552 -4.90 -19.06 15.79
CA ASP A 552 -5.94 -18.40 16.56
C ASP A 552 -7.30 -18.56 15.86
N VAL A 553 -8.36 -18.63 16.67
CA VAL A 553 -9.75 -18.76 16.23
C VAL A 553 -10.61 -17.84 17.09
N LYS A 554 -11.30 -16.89 16.46
CA LYS A 554 -12.19 -15.94 17.14
C LYS A 554 -13.63 -16.15 16.69
N LEU A 555 -14.50 -16.42 17.65
CA LEU A 555 -15.94 -16.53 17.46
C LEU A 555 -16.60 -15.23 17.93
N PHE A 556 -17.54 -14.72 17.13
CA PHE A 556 -18.40 -13.62 17.51
C PHE A 556 -19.85 -14.08 17.30
N SER A 557 -20.64 -14.08 18.36
CA SER A 557 -22.07 -14.43 18.31
C SER A 557 -22.94 -13.24 18.70
N ARG A 558 -24.04 -13.05 17.96
CA ARG A 558 -25.08 -12.06 18.31
C ARG A 558 -25.71 -12.38 19.67
N GLU A 559 -25.84 -13.65 20.02
CA GLU A 559 -26.40 -14.10 21.30
C GLU A 559 -25.53 -13.70 22.49
N GLU A 560 -24.21 -13.60 22.28
CA GLU A 560 -23.24 -13.17 23.29
C GLU A 560 -23.13 -11.63 23.40
N GLY A 561 -23.98 -10.90 22.67
CA GLY A 561 -24.02 -9.44 22.70
C GLY A 561 -22.99 -8.74 21.80
N HIS A 562 -22.36 -9.48 20.88
CA HIS A 562 -21.48 -8.86 19.89
C HIS A 562 -22.28 -8.11 18.82
N GLU A 563 -21.87 -6.87 18.51
CA GLU A 563 -22.47 -6.06 17.46
C GLU A 563 -22.03 -6.60 16.08
N LEU A 564 -22.93 -7.31 15.41
CA LEU A 564 -22.74 -7.89 14.09
C LEU A 564 -23.62 -7.19 13.06
N ALA A 565 -23.20 -7.25 11.78
CA ALA A 565 -23.97 -6.70 10.66
C ALA A 565 -25.42 -7.24 10.66
N PRO A 566 -26.42 -6.45 10.23
CA PRO A 566 -27.81 -6.90 10.17
C PRO A 566 -27.94 -8.23 9.40
N GLY A 567 -28.68 -9.19 9.98
CA GLY A 567 -28.86 -10.52 9.39
C GLY A 567 -27.72 -11.51 9.63
N VAL A 568 -26.62 -11.12 10.28
CA VAL A 568 -25.55 -12.04 10.70
C VAL A 568 -25.78 -12.52 12.13
N ASN A 569 -25.83 -13.84 12.31
CA ASN A 569 -26.03 -14.50 13.60
C ASN A 569 -24.68 -14.81 14.27
N GLN A 570 -23.74 -15.38 13.50
CA GLN A 570 -22.40 -15.73 13.97
C GLN A 570 -21.34 -15.37 12.93
N LEU A 571 -20.14 -15.02 13.40
CA LEU A 571 -18.95 -14.77 12.58
C LEU A 571 -17.77 -15.53 13.19
N VAL A 572 -17.10 -16.34 12.38
CA VAL A 572 -15.87 -17.05 12.77
C VAL A 572 -14.70 -16.47 11.99
N ARG A 573 -13.63 -16.13 12.69
CA ARG A 573 -12.35 -15.70 12.12
C ARG A 573 -11.25 -16.69 12.49
N ILE A 574 -10.48 -17.11 11.50
CA ILE A 574 -9.39 -18.07 11.65
C ILE A 574 -8.11 -17.44 11.13
N TYR A 575 -7.06 -17.56 11.92
CA TYR A 575 -5.73 -17.08 11.59
C TYR A 575 -4.82 -18.27 11.29
N ILE A 576 -4.26 -18.29 10.09
CA ILE A 576 -3.34 -19.33 9.64
C ILE A 576 -1.96 -18.70 9.51
N ALA A 577 -0.98 -19.22 10.25
CA ALA A 577 0.41 -18.80 10.13
C ALA A 577 1.17 -19.73 9.19
N GLN A 578 1.87 -19.13 8.22
CA GLN A 578 2.69 -19.81 7.25
C GLN A 578 4.15 -19.43 7.46
N LYS A 579 5.03 -20.42 7.59
CA LYS A 579 6.49 -20.21 7.62
C LYS A 579 7.03 -20.28 6.20
N ARG A 580 7.31 -19.13 5.60
CA ARG A 580 7.73 -19.02 4.20
C ARG A 580 9.25 -18.91 4.10
N LYS A 581 9.88 -20.03 3.76
CA LYS A 581 11.31 -20.09 3.41
C LYS A 581 11.58 -19.32 2.12
N ILE A 582 12.84 -18.96 1.89
CA ILE A 582 13.26 -18.36 0.62
C ILE A 582 13.23 -19.42 -0.50
N ARG A 583 12.75 -19.05 -1.69
CA ARG A 583 12.59 -19.95 -2.84
C ARG A 583 13.07 -19.32 -4.15
N GLU A 584 13.32 -20.15 -5.16
CA GLU A 584 13.52 -19.69 -6.53
C GLU A 584 12.26 -18.92 -6.99
N GLY A 585 12.44 -17.74 -7.58
CA GLY A 585 11.36 -16.81 -7.93
C GLY A 585 11.08 -15.72 -6.89
N ASP A 586 11.54 -15.86 -5.64
CA ASP A 586 11.43 -14.79 -4.64
C ASP A 586 12.36 -13.62 -5.00
N LYS A 587 11.93 -12.41 -4.64
CA LYS A 587 12.67 -11.18 -4.92
C LYS A 587 13.50 -10.72 -3.72
N LEU A 588 14.80 -10.52 -3.95
CA LEU A 588 15.72 -9.90 -3.00
C LEU A 588 16.14 -8.52 -3.49
N ALA A 589 16.54 -7.66 -2.56
CA ALA A 589 17.13 -6.37 -2.88
C ALA A 589 18.14 -5.93 -1.82
N GLY A 590 19.14 -5.16 -2.23
CA GLY A 590 19.98 -4.36 -1.33
C GLY A 590 19.42 -2.97 -1.13
N ARG A 591 20.12 -2.16 -0.33
CA ARG A 591 19.74 -0.75 -0.05
C ARG A 591 20.05 0.21 -1.20
N HIS A 592 20.94 -0.19 -2.11
CA HIS A 592 21.47 0.63 -3.21
C HIS A 592 20.68 0.54 -4.51
N GLY A 593 19.39 0.21 -4.45
CA GLY A 593 18.55 0.06 -5.66
C GLY A 593 18.85 -1.20 -6.49
N ASN A 594 19.76 -2.06 -6.05
CA ASN A 594 20.03 -3.37 -6.63
C ASN A 594 18.92 -4.35 -6.23
N LYS A 595 18.25 -4.94 -7.21
CA LYS A 595 17.14 -5.87 -7.01
C LYS A 595 17.28 -7.04 -7.94
N GLY A 596 16.85 -8.21 -7.51
CA GLY A 596 16.95 -9.40 -8.31
C GLY A 596 16.02 -10.50 -7.86
N VAL A 597 15.74 -11.41 -8.78
CA VAL A 597 14.94 -12.60 -8.54
C VAL A 597 15.89 -13.77 -8.36
N ILE A 598 15.63 -14.63 -7.38
CA ILE A 598 16.44 -15.82 -7.18
C ILE A 598 16.17 -16.77 -8.35
N SER A 599 17.20 -17.02 -9.15
CA SER A 599 17.13 -17.96 -10.28
C SER A 599 17.54 -19.37 -9.87
N LYS A 600 18.47 -19.48 -8.91
CA LYS A 600 19.02 -20.76 -8.47
C LYS A 600 19.40 -20.74 -7.01
N ILE A 601 19.06 -21.82 -6.32
CA ILE A 601 19.61 -22.16 -5.01
C ILE A 601 20.64 -23.29 -5.24
N LEU A 602 21.92 -23.01 -4.98
CA LEU A 602 23.00 -23.97 -5.17
C LEU A 602 23.35 -24.67 -3.85
N PRO A 603 23.70 -25.98 -3.89
CA PRO A 603 24.36 -26.64 -2.77
C PRO A 603 25.62 -25.89 -2.34
N GLU A 604 25.98 -26.00 -1.06
CA GLU A 604 27.11 -25.27 -0.48
C GLU A 604 28.45 -25.68 -1.11
N GLU A 605 28.58 -26.96 -1.47
CA GLU A 605 29.74 -27.53 -2.14
C GLU A 605 29.92 -27.05 -3.59
N ASP A 606 28.85 -26.58 -4.23
CA ASP A 606 28.86 -26.12 -5.63
C ASP A 606 29.27 -24.65 -5.74
N LEU A 607 29.25 -23.92 -4.63
CA LEU A 607 29.48 -22.48 -4.60
C LEU A 607 30.97 -22.14 -4.60
N PRO A 608 31.34 -20.96 -5.14
CA PRO A 608 32.66 -20.40 -4.92
C PRO A 608 32.98 -20.28 -3.43
N TYR A 609 34.19 -20.67 -3.06
CA TYR A 609 34.64 -20.60 -1.67
C TYR A 609 35.98 -19.85 -1.55
N LEU A 610 36.20 -19.26 -0.38
CA LEU A 610 37.42 -18.54 -0.01
C LEU A 610 38.58 -19.51 0.29
N GLU A 611 39.81 -18.99 0.40
CA GLU A 611 41.02 -19.79 0.71
C GLU A 611 40.90 -20.60 2.03
N ASP A 612 40.05 -20.16 2.96
CA ASP A 612 39.77 -20.84 4.24
C ASP A 612 38.68 -21.93 4.15
N GLY A 613 38.08 -22.13 2.98
CA GLY A 613 37.00 -23.09 2.76
C GLY A 613 35.59 -22.51 2.93
N THR A 614 35.44 -21.23 3.29
CA THR A 614 34.13 -20.61 3.50
C THR A 614 33.41 -20.37 2.16
N PRO A 615 32.24 -21.00 1.90
CA PRO A 615 31.47 -20.76 0.69
C PRO A 615 30.75 -19.40 0.75
N VAL A 616 30.56 -18.77 -0.40
CA VAL A 616 29.78 -17.52 -0.51
C VAL A 616 28.29 -17.78 -0.31
N ASP A 617 27.57 -16.82 0.27
CA ASP A 617 26.13 -16.93 0.51
C ASP A 617 25.30 -16.51 -0.72
N ILE A 618 25.80 -15.53 -1.47
CA ILE A 618 25.10 -14.92 -2.59
C ILE A 618 26.08 -14.54 -3.70
N ILE A 619 25.70 -14.77 -4.95
CA ILE A 619 26.49 -14.35 -6.11
C ILE A 619 25.70 -13.30 -6.88
N LEU A 620 26.31 -12.13 -7.08
CA LEU A 620 25.75 -11.03 -7.84
C LEU A 620 26.53 -10.81 -9.14
N ASN A 621 25.84 -10.32 -10.16
CA ASN A 621 26.45 -10.03 -11.45
C ASN A 621 27.18 -8.67 -11.40
N PRO A 622 28.51 -8.62 -11.65
CA PRO A 622 29.25 -7.36 -11.64
C PRO A 622 28.81 -6.39 -12.74
N LEU A 623 28.25 -6.88 -13.86
CA LEU A 623 27.85 -6.03 -14.99
C LEU A 623 26.67 -5.11 -14.65
N GLY A 624 25.89 -5.46 -13.63
CA GLY A 624 24.76 -4.68 -13.16
C GLY A 624 25.15 -3.43 -12.36
N VAL A 625 26.42 -3.28 -11.96
CA VAL A 625 26.89 -2.16 -11.12
C VAL A 625 27.25 -0.92 -11.96
N PRO A 626 28.13 -0.99 -12.98
CA PRO A 626 28.56 0.21 -13.71
C PRO A 626 27.43 0.86 -14.51
N SER A 627 26.54 0.04 -15.10
CA SER A 627 25.41 0.52 -15.90
C SER A 627 24.35 1.26 -15.08
N ARG A 628 24.33 1.02 -13.75
CA ARG A 628 23.35 1.60 -12.82
C ARG A 628 23.93 2.66 -11.91
N MET A 629 25.25 2.84 -11.94
CA MET A 629 25.98 3.84 -11.15
C MET A 629 25.60 3.81 -9.65
N ASN A 630 25.49 2.62 -9.08
CA ASN A 630 25.26 2.41 -7.65
C ASN A 630 26.50 1.76 -7.00
N ILE A 631 27.57 2.54 -6.95
CA ILE A 631 28.89 2.10 -6.46
C ILE A 631 28.86 1.92 -4.94
N GLY A 632 27.91 2.55 -4.23
CA GLY A 632 27.74 2.41 -2.79
C GLY A 632 27.68 0.95 -2.33
N GLN A 633 27.07 0.05 -3.12
CA GLN A 633 27.00 -1.37 -2.78
C GLN A 633 28.37 -2.07 -2.72
N ILE A 634 29.35 -1.60 -3.51
CA ILE A 634 30.72 -2.15 -3.51
C ILE A 634 31.48 -1.63 -2.28
N LEU A 635 31.30 -0.36 -1.93
CA LEU A 635 31.87 0.23 -0.71
C LEU A 635 31.27 -0.41 0.55
N GLU A 636 29.96 -0.66 0.56
CA GLU A 636 29.27 -1.43 1.60
C GLU A 636 29.87 -2.84 1.70
N THR A 637 30.07 -3.52 0.58
CA THR A 637 30.66 -4.87 0.54
C THR A 637 32.06 -4.90 1.15
N HIS A 638 32.92 -3.95 0.78
CA HIS A 638 34.28 -3.85 1.28
C HIS A 638 34.33 -3.54 2.78
N LEU A 639 33.62 -2.50 3.21
CA LEU A 639 33.58 -2.11 4.61
C LEU A 639 32.92 -3.21 5.47
N GLY A 640 31.88 -3.85 4.95
CA GLY A 640 31.19 -4.96 5.58
C GLY A 640 32.10 -6.16 5.81
N TRP A 641 33.05 -6.42 4.90
CA TRP A 641 34.05 -7.48 5.10
C TRP A 641 34.99 -7.15 6.26
N ALA A 642 35.53 -5.93 6.29
CA ALA A 642 36.37 -5.48 7.40
C ALA A 642 35.60 -5.52 8.73
N ALA A 643 34.33 -5.08 8.73
CA ALA A 643 33.44 -5.07 9.88
C ALA A 643 33.15 -6.48 10.42
N LYS A 644 32.94 -7.46 9.54
CA LYS A 644 32.69 -8.86 9.94
C LYS A 644 33.91 -9.49 10.60
N VAL A 645 35.10 -9.31 10.02
CA VAL A 645 36.34 -9.86 10.57
C VAL A 645 36.72 -9.13 11.87
N GLY A 646 36.47 -7.83 11.91
CA GLY A 646 36.92 -6.95 12.98
C GLY A 646 38.42 -6.66 12.88
N TRP A 647 38.87 -5.60 13.54
CA TRP A 647 40.29 -5.26 13.66
C TRP A 647 40.60 -4.78 15.08
N ASP A 648 41.87 -4.78 15.48
CA ASP A 648 42.30 -4.27 16.78
C ASP A 648 42.41 -2.72 16.72
N GLY A 649 41.82 -2.03 17.68
CA GLY A 649 41.92 -0.58 17.85
C GLY A 649 41.25 -0.10 19.15
N ASP A 650 41.81 0.94 19.78
CA ASP A 650 41.29 1.49 21.05
C ASP A 650 39.91 2.18 20.90
N ASP A 651 39.52 2.50 19.66
CA ASP A 651 38.35 3.35 19.35
C ASP A 651 37.08 2.56 18.97
N VAL A 652 37.12 1.22 18.92
CA VAL A 652 36.01 0.42 18.38
C VAL A 652 35.61 -0.70 19.35
N PRO A 653 34.46 -0.60 20.02
CA PRO A 653 33.97 -1.67 20.89
C PRO A 653 33.66 -2.92 20.06
N ARG A 654 34.29 -4.04 20.41
CA ARG A 654 33.97 -5.34 19.82
C ARG A 654 32.71 -5.90 20.47
N ASN A 655 31.79 -6.40 19.63
CA ASN A 655 30.73 -7.26 20.14
C ASN A 655 31.33 -8.60 20.61
N GLY A 656 30.57 -9.35 21.43
CA GLY A 656 31.01 -10.66 21.95
C GLY A 656 31.44 -11.67 20.88
N ASP A 657 31.04 -11.45 19.63
CA ASP A 657 31.32 -12.28 18.46
C ASP A 657 32.52 -11.78 17.62
N GLY A 658 33.21 -10.74 18.05
CA GLY A 658 34.38 -10.15 17.36
C GLY A 658 34.07 -9.22 16.19
N CYS A 659 32.81 -9.19 15.73
CA CYS A 659 32.33 -8.26 14.70
C CYS A 659 32.25 -6.82 15.21
N VAL A 660 32.32 -5.88 14.27
CA VAL A 660 32.17 -4.43 14.49
C VAL A 660 30.96 -3.92 13.72
N HIS A 661 30.13 -3.09 14.35
CA HIS A 661 29.10 -2.31 13.65
C HIS A 661 29.62 -0.89 13.40
N ILE A 662 29.40 -0.38 12.19
CA ILE A 662 29.93 0.90 11.74
C ILE A 662 28.79 1.75 11.20
N ALA A 663 28.74 3.02 11.59
CA ALA A 663 27.88 4.01 10.98
C ALA A 663 28.66 4.79 9.91
N SER A 664 28.12 4.83 8.69
CA SER A 664 28.56 5.71 7.61
C SER A 664 27.40 6.65 7.24
N PRO A 665 27.27 7.80 7.93
CA PRO A 665 26.17 8.73 7.70
C PRO A 665 26.11 9.24 6.26
N VAL A 666 24.91 9.57 5.79
CA VAL A 666 24.68 10.07 4.44
C VAL A 666 25.37 11.43 4.21
N PHE A 667 26.18 11.53 3.14
CA PHE A 667 27.01 12.70 2.79
C PHE A 667 28.12 13.08 3.80
N ASP A 668 28.33 12.26 4.84
CA ASP A 668 29.35 12.45 5.89
C ASP A 668 29.94 11.08 6.31
N GLY A 669 29.99 10.16 5.34
CA GLY A 669 30.33 8.76 5.54
C GLY A 669 31.82 8.48 5.50
N ALA A 670 32.16 7.19 5.62
CA ALA A 670 33.53 6.72 5.47
C ALA A 670 34.04 7.02 4.04
N THR A 671 35.24 7.60 3.96
CA THR A 671 35.89 7.83 2.68
C THR A 671 36.48 6.53 2.11
N GLU A 672 36.73 6.48 0.79
CA GLU A 672 37.36 5.32 0.14
C GLU A 672 38.69 4.92 0.81
N GLU A 673 39.48 5.91 1.22
CA GLU A 673 40.76 5.70 1.89
C GLU A 673 40.59 5.09 3.30
N GLU A 674 39.57 5.50 4.05
CA GLU A 674 39.25 4.90 5.35
C GLU A 674 38.73 3.47 5.20
N VAL A 675 37.91 3.19 4.17
CA VAL A 675 37.47 1.83 3.84
C VAL A 675 38.67 0.94 3.52
N ARG A 676 39.61 1.44 2.70
CA ARG A 676 40.86 0.75 2.38
C ARG A 676 41.71 0.48 3.62
N GLN A 677 41.82 1.46 4.52
CA GLN A 677 42.53 1.29 5.79
C GLN A 677 41.85 0.27 6.70
N ALA A 678 40.51 0.26 6.77
CA ALA A 678 39.77 -0.72 7.55
C ALA A 678 40.03 -2.15 7.07
N LEU A 679 40.05 -2.38 5.75
CA LEU A 679 40.44 -3.67 5.17
C LEU A 679 41.85 -4.10 5.61
N VAL A 680 42.83 -3.20 5.49
CA VAL A 680 44.22 -3.49 5.89
C VAL A 680 44.32 -3.78 7.39
N ARG A 681 43.63 -3.02 8.23
CA ARG A 681 43.61 -3.24 9.69
C ARG A 681 42.98 -4.58 10.06
N ALA A 682 41.98 -5.03 9.30
CA ALA A 682 41.36 -6.34 9.46
C ALA A 682 42.21 -7.51 8.90
N GLY A 683 43.40 -7.22 8.35
CA GLY A 683 44.26 -8.23 7.73
C GLY A 683 43.77 -8.71 6.37
N LEU A 684 42.86 -7.97 5.74
CA LEU A 684 42.28 -8.27 4.43
C LEU A 684 43.01 -7.53 3.30
N PRO A 685 42.84 -7.98 2.03
CA PRO A 685 43.40 -7.26 0.88
C PRO A 685 42.82 -5.84 0.78
N ASP A 686 43.70 -4.84 0.60
CA ASP A 686 43.33 -3.43 0.45
C ASP A 686 42.39 -3.16 -0.74
N THR A 687 42.44 -4.01 -1.77
CA THR A 687 41.53 -3.95 -2.93
C THR A 687 40.11 -4.46 -2.67
N GLY A 688 39.85 -5.12 -1.53
CA GLY A 688 38.56 -5.80 -1.28
C GLY A 688 38.34 -7.04 -2.15
N LYS A 689 39.40 -7.56 -2.78
CA LYS A 689 39.34 -8.72 -3.69
C LYS A 689 40.16 -9.88 -3.16
N ALA A 690 39.58 -11.09 -3.19
CA ALA A 690 40.27 -12.33 -2.90
C ALA A 690 40.20 -13.31 -4.06
N TYR A 691 41.05 -14.33 -4.00
CA TYR A 691 40.88 -15.50 -4.85
C TYR A 691 39.76 -16.37 -4.30
N LEU A 692 38.89 -16.81 -5.20
CA LEU A 692 37.92 -17.85 -4.93
C LEU A 692 38.32 -19.11 -5.68
N TYR A 693 37.74 -20.22 -5.25
CA TYR A 693 37.88 -21.54 -5.86
C TYR A 693 36.50 -22.00 -6.29
N ASP A 694 36.40 -22.59 -7.47
CA ASP A 694 35.17 -23.19 -7.97
C ASP A 694 34.84 -24.43 -7.12
N GLY A 695 33.67 -24.44 -6.48
CA GLY A 695 33.20 -25.55 -5.65
C GLY A 695 33.11 -26.88 -6.40
N ARG A 696 32.83 -26.85 -7.71
CA ARG A 696 32.61 -28.05 -8.52
C ARG A 696 33.88 -28.73 -8.98
N THR A 697 34.89 -27.93 -9.34
CA THR A 697 36.16 -28.40 -9.91
C THR A 697 37.29 -28.37 -8.90
N GLY A 698 37.22 -27.48 -7.92
CA GLY A 698 38.33 -27.15 -7.01
C GLY A 698 39.36 -26.20 -7.63
N ASP A 699 39.17 -25.78 -8.88
CA ASP A 699 40.11 -24.91 -9.57
C ASP A 699 39.99 -23.47 -9.05
N LYS A 700 41.15 -22.81 -8.98
CA LYS A 700 41.25 -21.41 -8.58
C LYS A 700 40.83 -20.50 -9.74
N PHE A 701 40.01 -19.47 -9.48
CA PHE A 701 39.67 -18.49 -10.51
C PHE A 701 40.90 -17.68 -10.97
N ASP A 702 40.95 -17.39 -12.28
CA ASP A 702 42.07 -16.68 -12.93
C ASP A 702 42.32 -15.28 -12.35
N HIS A 703 41.26 -14.62 -11.89
CA HIS A 703 41.29 -13.27 -11.36
C HIS A 703 40.75 -13.20 -9.93
N LYS A 704 41.25 -12.23 -9.17
CA LYS A 704 40.69 -11.91 -7.85
C LYS A 704 39.30 -11.28 -8.02
N ILE A 705 38.37 -11.72 -7.20
CA ILE A 705 36.95 -11.36 -7.25
C ILE A 705 36.65 -10.48 -6.03
N THR A 706 35.79 -9.48 -6.21
CA THR A 706 35.29 -8.67 -5.09
C THR A 706 34.39 -9.53 -4.22
N VAL A 707 34.76 -9.63 -2.95
CA VAL A 707 34.05 -10.41 -1.93
C VAL A 707 33.84 -9.52 -0.72
N GLY A 708 32.79 -9.77 0.04
CA GLY A 708 32.57 -9.09 1.32
C GLY A 708 31.16 -9.28 1.83
N TYR A 709 30.75 -8.46 2.81
CA TYR A 709 29.41 -8.57 3.38
C TYR A 709 28.53 -7.42 2.92
N ILE A 710 27.37 -7.75 2.37
CA ILE A 710 26.35 -6.78 1.93
C ILE A 710 25.03 -7.04 2.65
N TYR A 711 24.28 -5.98 2.98
CA TYR A 711 23.00 -6.12 3.63
C TYR A 711 21.87 -6.38 2.63
N MET A 712 21.30 -7.58 2.67
CA MET A 712 20.25 -8.02 1.75
C MET A 712 18.90 -8.16 2.45
N MET A 713 17.85 -7.69 1.78
CA MET A 713 16.48 -7.72 2.25
C MET A 713 15.64 -8.65 1.38
N LYS A 714 14.73 -9.40 2.03
CA LYS A 714 13.68 -10.17 1.34
C LYS A 714 12.47 -9.27 1.14
N LEU A 715 12.05 -9.05 -0.10
CA LEU A 715 10.90 -8.18 -0.38
C LEU A 715 9.58 -8.96 -0.31
N LEU A 716 8.47 -8.25 -0.06
CA LEU A 716 7.10 -8.78 -0.09
C LEU A 716 6.62 -9.04 -1.54
N HIS A 717 7.47 -9.65 -2.34
CA HIS A 717 7.23 -10.07 -3.72
C HIS A 717 7.61 -11.55 -3.81
N LEU A 718 6.78 -12.39 -3.21
CA LEU A 718 7.02 -13.81 -3.08
C LEU A 718 6.42 -14.58 -4.26
N VAL A 719 7.10 -15.61 -4.70
CA VAL A 719 6.62 -16.44 -5.83
C VAL A 719 5.31 -17.15 -5.49
N ASP A 720 5.15 -17.61 -4.24
CA ASP A 720 3.96 -18.30 -3.77
C ASP A 720 2.69 -17.42 -3.87
N ASP A 721 2.84 -16.10 -3.74
CA ASP A 721 1.73 -15.15 -3.90
C ASP A 721 1.45 -14.85 -5.38
N LYS A 722 2.47 -14.88 -6.24
CA LYS A 722 2.38 -14.51 -7.66
C LYS A 722 2.03 -15.65 -8.58
N ILE A 723 2.34 -16.89 -8.20
CA ILE A 723 1.97 -18.07 -8.99
C ILE A 723 0.45 -18.20 -9.02
N HIS A 724 -0.09 -18.30 -10.24
CA HIS A 724 -1.51 -18.47 -10.49
C HIS A 724 -1.70 -19.23 -11.80
N ALA A 725 -2.57 -20.23 -11.78
CA ALA A 725 -2.94 -21.00 -12.95
C ALA A 725 -4.43 -21.30 -12.89
N ARG A 726 -5.06 -21.30 -14.07
CA ARG A 726 -6.49 -21.58 -14.24
C ARG A 726 -6.67 -22.44 -15.49
N SER A 727 -7.43 -23.52 -15.34
CA SER A 727 -8.00 -24.26 -16.47
C SER A 727 -9.41 -23.75 -16.77
N THR A 728 -10.36 -24.04 -15.88
CA THR A 728 -11.72 -23.51 -15.86
C THR A 728 -11.98 -22.82 -14.52
N GLY A 729 -13.08 -22.08 -14.38
CA GLY A 729 -13.36 -21.35 -13.16
C GLY A 729 -14.62 -20.51 -13.26
N PRO A 730 -14.83 -19.54 -12.35
CA PRO A 730 -16.00 -18.68 -12.39
C PRO A 730 -15.94 -17.70 -13.57
N TYR A 731 -17.11 -17.29 -14.02
CA TYR A 731 -17.34 -16.37 -15.13
C TYR A 731 -18.19 -15.19 -14.66
N SER A 732 -18.01 -14.04 -15.32
CA SER A 732 -18.83 -12.85 -15.14
C SER A 732 -20.27 -13.15 -15.55
N LEU A 733 -21.24 -12.67 -14.76
CA LEU A 733 -22.65 -12.86 -15.08
C LEU A 733 -23.07 -12.10 -16.34
N ILE A 734 -22.49 -10.92 -16.56
CA ILE A 734 -22.88 -10.02 -17.66
C ILE A 734 -22.14 -10.42 -18.93
N THR A 735 -20.81 -10.43 -18.90
CA THR A 735 -19.99 -10.64 -20.10
C THR A 735 -19.71 -12.10 -20.41
N GLN A 736 -20.05 -13.03 -19.51
CA GLN A 736 -19.71 -14.46 -19.59
C GLN A 736 -18.21 -14.77 -19.73
N GLN A 737 -17.34 -13.78 -19.56
CA GLN A 737 -15.89 -13.93 -19.59
C GLN A 737 -15.34 -14.49 -18.26
N PRO A 738 -14.19 -15.17 -18.27
CA PRO A 738 -13.46 -15.52 -17.05
C PRO A 738 -13.31 -14.33 -16.11
N LEU A 739 -13.59 -14.51 -14.82
CA LEU A 739 -13.33 -13.46 -13.81
C LEU A 739 -11.85 -13.05 -13.80
N GLY A 740 -11.55 -11.87 -13.28
CA GLY A 740 -10.18 -11.36 -13.17
C GLY A 740 -9.53 -11.62 -11.81
N GLY A 741 -8.23 -11.91 -11.81
CA GLY A 741 -7.42 -11.93 -10.59
C GLY A 741 -7.42 -13.25 -9.82
N LYS A 742 -6.31 -13.52 -9.10
CA LYS A 742 -6.06 -14.77 -8.37
C LYS A 742 -7.11 -15.06 -7.29
N ALA A 743 -7.56 -14.03 -6.56
CA ALA A 743 -8.53 -14.18 -5.47
C ALA A 743 -9.89 -14.76 -5.92
N GLN A 744 -10.28 -14.52 -7.16
CA GLN A 744 -11.50 -15.07 -7.77
C GLN A 744 -11.22 -16.30 -8.63
N PHE A 745 -10.01 -16.86 -8.57
CA PHE A 745 -9.57 -17.91 -9.49
C PHE A 745 -9.74 -17.50 -10.96
N GLY A 746 -9.35 -16.26 -11.26
CA GLY A 746 -9.58 -15.58 -12.54
C GLY A 746 -8.68 -16.03 -13.70
N GLY A 747 -9.06 -15.68 -14.93
CA GLY A 747 -8.24 -15.87 -16.13
C GLY A 747 -7.19 -14.76 -16.30
N GLN A 748 -6.23 -15.00 -17.21
CA GLN A 748 -5.33 -13.94 -17.67
C GLN A 748 -6.02 -13.11 -18.74
N ARG A 749 -5.76 -11.80 -18.75
CA ARG A 749 -6.28 -10.91 -19.78
C ARG A 749 -5.45 -11.08 -21.05
N PHE A 750 -6.07 -11.58 -22.11
CA PHE A 750 -5.51 -11.53 -23.45
C PHE A 750 -5.95 -10.23 -24.11
N GLY A 751 -5.06 -9.24 -24.15
CA GLY A 751 -5.37 -7.87 -24.55
C GLY A 751 -5.21 -7.63 -26.05
N GLU A 752 -5.47 -6.40 -26.45
CA GLU A 752 -5.40 -5.96 -27.85
C GLU A 752 -3.99 -6.15 -28.45
N MET A 753 -2.94 -5.83 -27.69
CA MET A 753 -1.55 -6.02 -28.16
C MET A 753 -1.20 -7.50 -28.37
N GLU A 754 -1.71 -8.39 -27.52
CA GLU A 754 -1.51 -9.83 -27.68
C GLU A 754 -2.29 -10.39 -28.88
N VAL A 755 -3.46 -9.83 -29.20
CA VAL A 755 -4.22 -10.13 -30.41
C VAL A 755 -3.40 -9.78 -31.65
N TRP A 756 -2.85 -8.55 -31.72
CA TRP A 756 -2.01 -8.13 -32.85
C TRP A 756 -0.80 -9.05 -33.06
N ALA A 757 -0.23 -9.57 -31.98
CA ALA A 757 0.87 -10.53 -32.07
C ALA A 757 0.44 -11.81 -32.81
N LEU A 758 -0.73 -12.38 -32.47
CA LEU A 758 -1.23 -13.58 -33.16
C LEU A 758 -1.64 -13.30 -34.61
N GLU A 759 -2.21 -12.12 -34.89
CA GLU A 759 -2.53 -11.69 -36.25
C GLU A 759 -1.27 -11.60 -37.11
N ALA A 760 -0.19 -11.02 -36.57
CA ALA A 760 1.09 -10.89 -37.27
C ALA A 760 1.71 -12.26 -37.63
N TYR A 761 1.50 -13.29 -36.80
CA TYR A 761 1.92 -14.65 -37.11
C TYR A 761 0.97 -15.39 -38.08
N GLY A 762 -0.21 -14.83 -38.37
CA GLY A 762 -1.26 -15.53 -39.12
C GLY A 762 -1.88 -16.69 -38.32
N ALA A 763 -1.79 -16.67 -36.99
CA ALA A 763 -2.28 -17.72 -36.10
C ALA A 763 -3.80 -17.64 -35.87
N ALA A 764 -4.57 -17.66 -36.96
CA ALA A 764 -6.00 -17.40 -36.96
C ALA A 764 -6.80 -18.37 -36.07
N SER A 765 -6.48 -19.67 -36.09
CA SER A 765 -7.16 -20.67 -35.23
C SER A 765 -6.91 -20.43 -33.74
N THR A 766 -5.67 -20.08 -33.38
CA THR A 766 -5.32 -19.78 -31.98
C THR A 766 -6.03 -18.51 -31.50
N LEU A 767 -6.07 -17.48 -32.35
CA LEU A 767 -6.78 -16.25 -32.04
C LEU A 767 -8.28 -16.49 -31.87
N GLN A 768 -8.89 -17.24 -32.81
CA GLN A 768 -10.30 -17.60 -32.75
C GLN A 768 -10.61 -18.36 -31.45
N GLU A 769 -9.80 -19.35 -31.08
CA GLU A 769 -9.94 -20.11 -29.85
C GLU A 769 -9.89 -19.22 -28.60
N MET A 770 -8.91 -18.30 -28.52
CA MET A 770 -8.73 -17.39 -27.39
C MET A 770 -9.93 -16.45 -27.20
N LEU A 771 -10.51 -15.97 -28.30
CA LEU A 771 -11.64 -15.04 -28.29
C LEU A 771 -13.02 -15.71 -28.16
N THR A 772 -13.09 -17.05 -28.16
CA THR A 772 -14.37 -17.79 -28.15
C THR A 772 -14.38 -18.85 -27.03
N ILE A 773 -13.99 -20.08 -27.33
CA ILE A 773 -14.14 -21.25 -26.46
C ILE A 773 -13.27 -21.20 -25.20
N LYS A 774 -12.23 -20.35 -25.16
CA LYS A 774 -11.46 -20.05 -23.94
C LYS A 774 -11.96 -18.84 -23.16
N SER A 775 -12.96 -18.13 -23.68
CA SER A 775 -13.51 -16.88 -23.13
C SER A 775 -15.02 -17.04 -22.87
N ASP A 776 -15.85 -16.52 -23.76
CA ASP A 776 -17.26 -16.19 -23.59
C ASP A 776 -18.19 -16.90 -24.58
N ASP A 777 -17.70 -17.90 -25.31
CA ASP A 777 -18.57 -18.86 -25.98
C ASP A 777 -19.06 -19.91 -24.96
N VAL A 778 -20.27 -19.69 -24.44
CA VAL A 778 -20.86 -20.47 -23.33
C VAL A 778 -21.03 -21.95 -23.68
N PHE A 779 -21.53 -22.24 -24.89
CA PHE A 779 -21.73 -23.62 -25.36
C PHE A 779 -20.41 -24.23 -25.85
N GLY A 780 -19.64 -23.47 -26.63
CA GLY A 780 -18.39 -23.92 -27.19
C GLY A 780 -17.36 -24.30 -26.14
N ARG A 781 -17.27 -23.58 -25.02
CA ARG A 781 -16.33 -23.92 -23.92
C ARG A 781 -16.68 -25.25 -23.23
N VAL A 782 -17.96 -25.56 -23.04
CA VAL A 782 -18.41 -26.82 -22.42
C VAL A 782 -18.13 -27.98 -23.36
N LYS A 783 -18.51 -27.84 -24.64
CA LYS A 783 -18.21 -28.84 -25.66
C LYS A 783 -16.72 -29.06 -25.86
N ALA A 784 -15.92 -28.00 -25.86
CA ALA A 784 -14.47 -28.10 -25.95
C ALA A 784 -13.90 -28.88 -24.75
N TYR A 785 -14.38 -28.62 -23.53
CA TYR A 785 -13.97 -29.37 -22.35
C TYR A 785 -14.34 -30.86 -22.47
N GLU A 786 -15.56 -31.17 -22.89
CA GLU A 786 -15.98 -32.55 -23.12
C GLU A 786 -15.15 -33.25 -24.20
N ALA A 787 -14.89 -32.59 -25.32
CA ALA A 787 -14.08 -33.14 -26.41
C ALA A 787 -12.66 -33.45 -25.93
N ILE A 788 -12.04 -32.56 -25.15
CA ILE A 788 -10.72 -32.79 -24.56
C ILE A 788 -10.73 -34.02 -23.63
N VAL A 789 -11.75 -34.17 -22.79
CA VAL A 789 -11.87 -35.33 -21.88
C VAL A 789 -12.11 -36.64 -22.64
N LYS A 790 -12.90 -36.60 -23.73
CA LYS A 790 -13.18 -37.76 -24.59
C LYS A 790 -12.03 -38.09 -25.55
N GLY A 791 -11.07 -37.19 -25.73
CA GLY A 791 -10.01 -37.31 -26.75
C GLY A 791 -10.53 -37.09 -28.18
N GLU A 792 -11.63 -36.36 -28.32
CA GLU A 792 -12.26 -35.99 -29.59
C GLU A 792 -11.73 -34.64 -30.10
N ASN A 793 -11.96 -34.34 -31.38
CA ASN A 793 -11.61 -33.03 -31.93
C ASN A 793 -12.59 -31.96 -31.43
N ILE A 794 -12.07 -30.77 -31.15
CA ILE A 794 -12.88 -29.62 -30.75
C ILE A 794 -13.74 -29.16 -31.94
N GLU A 795 -15.03 -28.94 -31.69
CA GLU A 795 -15.98 -28.41 -32.67
C GLU A 795 -15.64 -26.97 -33.08
N LYS A 796 -16.26 -26.49 -34.17
CA LYS A 796 -16.08 -25.09 -34.58
C LYS A 796 -16.66 -24.16 -33.52
N PRO A 797 -15.93 -23.08 -33.14
CA PRO A 797 -16.43 -22.09 -32.20
C PRO A 797 -17.70 -21.39 -32.69
N GLY A 798 -18.55 -21.01 -31.73
CA GLY A 798 -19.75 -20.20 -31.93
C GLY A 798 -19.49 -18.70 -31.86
N ILE A 799 -20.55 -17.95 -31.56
CA ILE A 799 -20.53 -16.49 -31.43
C ILE A 799 -20.20 -16.11 -29.97
N PRO A 800 -19.25 -15.20 -29.72
CA PRO A 800 -18.98 -14.70 -28.37
C PRO A 800 -20.19 -14.02 -27.73
N GLU A 801 -20.42 -14.27 -26.44
CA GLU A 801 -21.55 -13.65 -25.73
C GLU A 801 -21.42 -12.12 -25.64
N SER A 802 -20.20 -11.60 -25.49
CA SER A 802 -19.94 -10.16 -25.48
C SER A 802 -20.42 -9.44 -26.75
N PHE A 803 -20.40 -10.13 -27.90
CA PHE A 803 -20.92 -9.59 -29.15
C PHE A 803 -22.45 -9.53 -29.15
N LYS A 804 -23.11 -10.55 -28.58
CA LYS A 804 -24.57 -10.53 -28.39
C LYS A 804 -24.98 -9.37 -27.47
N VAL A 805 -24.26 -9.17 -26.37
CA VAL A 805 -24.47 -8.05 -25.44
C VAL A 805 -24.34 -6.71 -26.16
N LEU A 806 -23.28 -6.50 -26.95
CA LEU A 806 -23.09 -5.28 -27.74
C LEU A 806 -24.27 -5.00 -28.68
N VAL A 807 -24.78 -6.02 -29.39
CA VAL A 807 -25.94 -5.86 -30.26
C VAL A 807 -27.17 -5.41 -29.46
N LYS A 808 -27.39 -5.97 -28.27
CA LYS A 808 -28.51 -5.59 -27.40
C LYS A 808 -28.34 -4.18 -26.81
N GLU A 809 -27.14 -3.78 -26.43
CA GLU A 809 -26.84 -2.42 -25.97
C GLU A 809 -27.12 -1.38 -27.06
N MET A 810 -26.71 -1.66 -28.30
CA MET A 810 -27.02 -0.77 -29.44
C MET A 810 -28.53 -0.71 -29.73
N GLN A 811 -29.23 -1.84 -29.67
CA GLN A 811 -30.69 -1.89 -29.80
C GLN A 811 -31.39 -1.06 -28.70
N SER A 812 -30.85 -1.05 -27.48
CA SER A 812 -31.37 -0.23 -26.36
C SER A 812 -31.25 1.28 -26.60
N LEU A 813 -30.26 1.70 -27.42
CA LEU A 813 -30.10 3.08 -27.89
C LEU A 813 -31.00 3.42 -29.10
N ALA A 814 -31.98 2.57 -29.40
CA ALA A 814 -32.87 2.65 -30.56
C ALA A 814 -32.13 2.58 -31.91
N LEU A 815 -30.96 1.93 -31.95
CA LEU A 815 -30.26 1.61 -33.20
C LEU A 815 -30.67 0.21 -33.66
N ASN A 816 -31.33 0.10 -34.82
CA ASN A 816 -31.72 -1.19 -35.36
C ASN A 816 -30.50 -1.91 -35.99
N ILE A 817 -29.90 -2.83 -35.24
CA ILE A 817 -28.81 -3.69 -35.70
C ILE A 817 -29.35 -5.09 -36.00
N GLU A 818 -29.12 -5.55 -37.22
CA GLU A 818 -29.51 -6.87 -37.72
C GLU A 818 -28.27 -7.55 -38.34
N VAL A 819 -28.12 -8.86 -38.10
CA VAL A 819 -27.10 -9.68 -38.78
C VAL A 819 -27.72 -10.27 -40.03
N LEU A 820 -27.06 -10.13 -41.18
CA LEU A 820 -27.55 -10.64 -42.46
C LEU A 820 -26.70 -11.82 -42.93
N ASP A 821 -27.35 -12.82 -43.54
CA ASP A 821 -26.66 -13.86 -44.31
C ASP A 821 -26.20 -13.33 -45.69
N GLU A 822 -25.48 -14.15 -46.46
CA GLU A 822 -25.03 -13.79 -47.81
C GLU A 822 -26.17 -13.47 -48.79
N ASN A 823 -27.41 -13.90 -48.48
CA ASN A 823 -28.62 -13.68 -49.29
C ASN A 823 -29.43 -12.46 -48.82
N GLY A 824 -28.97 -11.74 -47.79
CA GLY A 824 -29.67 -10.59 -47.21
C GLY A 824 -30.85 -10.96 -46.29
N ASN A 825 -30.96 -12.22 -45.86
CA ASN A 825 -31.94 -12.62 -44.86
C ASN A 825 -31.42 -12.29 -43.46
N ILE A 826 -32.32 -11.85 -42.58
CA ILE A 826 -32.00 -11.59 -41.17
C ILE A 826 -31.71 -12.91 -40.47
N ILE A 827 -30.52 -13.03 -39.91
CA ILE A 827 -30.12 -14.08 -38.98
C ILE A 827 -30.48 -13.59 -37.59
N ASP A 828 -31.39 -14.31 -36.96
CA ASP A 828 -31.71 -14.06 -35.55
C ASP A 828 -30.56 -14.56 -34.67
N ILE A 829 -29.88 -13.63 -34.00
CA ILE A 829 -28.88 -13.95 -32.97
C ILE A 829 -29.66 -14.37 -31.73
N LYS A 830 -30.07 -15.64 -31.72
CA LYS A 830 -30.92 -16.21 -30.68
C LYS A 830 -30.22 -16.21 -29.31
N THR A 831 -31.00 -15.98 -28.28
CA THR A 831 -30.63 -16.13 -26.87
C THR A 831 -30.54 -17.61 -26.48
N ASP A 832 -29.72 -17.93 -25.48
CA ASP A 832 -29.34 -19.29 -25.06
C ASP A 832 -30.53 -20.25 -24.75
N GLU A 833 -31.72 -19.72 -24.44
CA GLU A 833 -32.95 -20.51 -24.21
C GLU A 833 -33.42 -21.28 -25.46
N ASP A 834 -33.20 -20.73 -26.66
CA ASP A 834 -33.64 -21.35 -27.93
C ASP A 834 -32.70 -22.48 -28.38
N GLU A 835 -31.41 -22.41 -28.05
CA GLU A 835 -30.45 -23.48 -28.33
C GLU A 835 -30.60 -24.66 -27.37
N LEU A 836 -30.95 -24.39 -26.10
CA LEU A 836 -31.27 -25.43 -25.13
C LEU A 836 -32.50 -26.26 -25.57
N MET A 837 -33.56 -25.59 -26.05
CA MET A 837 -34.75 -26.24 -26.61
C MET A 837 -34.42 -27.14 -27.81
N ARG A 838 -33.53 -26.69 -28.70
CA ARG A 838 -33.07 -27.51 -29.84
C ARG A 838 -32.24 -28.72 -29.44
N SER A 839 -31.39 -28.60 -28.43
CA SER A 839 -30.64 -29.75 -27.93
C SER A 839 -31.58 -30.85 -27.41
N VAL A 840 -32.67 -30.46 -26.73
CA VAL A 840 -33.71 -31.39 -26.26
C VAL A 840 -34.49 -32.02 -27.44
N GLU A 841 -34.72 -31.28 -28.51
CA GLU A 841 -35.32 -31.80 -29.76
C GLU A 841 -34.39 -32.78 -30.50
N ASP A 842 -33.07 -32.52 -30.55
CA ASP A 842 -32.06 -33.38 -31.20
C ASP A 842 -31.85 -34.72 -30.46
N PHE A 843 -32.12 -34.76 -29.14
CA PHE A 843 -32.13 -36.01 -28.35
C PHE A 843 -33.41 -36.86 -28.53
N GLY A 844 -34.33 -36.46 -29.41
CA GLY A 844 -35.47 -37.29 -29.83
C GLY A 844 -36.62 -37.36 -28.83
N PHE A 845 -36.69 -36.45 -27.86
CA PHE A 845 -37.87 -36.33 -27.00
C PHE A 845 -38.94 -35.49 -27.70
N SER A 846 -39.82 -36.14 -28.47
CA SER A 846 -41.02 -35.49 -28.97
C SER A 846 -42.02 -35.29 -27.82
N PHE A 847 -42.19 -34.07 -27.33
CA PHE A 847 -43.42 -33.75 -26.61
C PHE A 847 -44.57 -33.77 -27.61
N GLY A 848 -45.49 -34.72 -27.43
CA GLY A 848 -46.68 -34.84 -28.25
C GLY A 848 -47.47 -33.54 -28.22
N ARG A 849 -47.74 -33.00 -29.41
CA ARG A 849 -48.73 -31.92 -29.64
C ARG A 849 -50.05 -32.28 -28.95
N GLY A 850 -50.32 -31.62 -27.84
CA GLY A 850 -51.59 -31.70 -27.13
C GLY A 850 -51.88 -30.36 -26.47
N GLY A 851 -52.68 -29.53 -27.14
CA GLY A 851 -53.30 -28.33 -26.57
C GLY A 851 -52.54 -27.02 -26.83
N VAL A 852 -52.58 -26.53 -28.07
CA VAL A 852 -52.51 -25.09 -28.29
C VAL A 852 -53.85 -24.54 -27.81
N LEU A 853 -53.87 -23.96 -26.61
CA LEU A 853 -54.88 -22.98 -26.24
C LEU A 853 -54.28 -21.61 -26.55
N ASP A 854 -55.02 -20.83 -27.31
CA ASP A 854 -54.64 -19.52 -27.83
C ASP A 854 -54.14 -18.57 -26.74
N ARG A 855 -52.94 -18.03 -26.95
CA ARG A 855 -52.32 -17.01 -26.10
C ARG A 855 -52.88 -15.61 -26.35
N GLU A 856 -53.88 -15.47 -27.23
CA GLU A 856 -54.62 -14.22 -27.48
C GLU A 856 -55.85 -14.03 -26.58
N GLU A 857 -56.31 -15.05 -25.84
CA GLU A 857 -57.44 -14.93 -24.89
C GLU A 857 -57.02 -14.64 -23.43
N LEU A 858 -55.72 -14.58 -23.12
CA LEU A 858 -55.21 -14.25 -21.77
C LEU A 858 -54.80 -12.78 -21.63
N LEU A 859 -54.46 -12.10 -22.72
CA LEU A 859 -54.15 -10.66 -22.71
C LEU A 859 -55.40 -9.77 -22.72
N THR A 860 -56.59 -10.35 -22.90
CA THR A 860 -57.88 -9.63 -22.84
C THR A 860 -58.64 -9.83 -21.52
N ARG A 861 -58.04 -10.49 -20.52
CA ARG A 861 -58.62 -10.63 -19.17
C ARG A 861 -57.83 -9.94 -18.06
N GLU A 862 -56.70 -9.32 -18.37
CA GLU A 862 -55.97 -8.45 -17.43
C GLU A 862 -56.20 -6.95 -17.71
N GLU A 863 -56.89 -6.57 -18.80
CA GLU A 863 -57.27 -5.18 -19.08
C GLU A 863 -58.67 -4.79 -18.56
N ASP A 864 -59.44 -5.73 -17.99
CA ASP A 864 -60.80 -5.48 -17.46
C ASP A 864 -60.89 -5.47 -15.92
N GLU A 865 -59.76 -5.52 -15.18
CA GLU A 865 -59.74 -5.41 -13.70
C GLU A 865 -59.02 -4.14 -13.15
N GLU A 866 -58.56 -3.21 -14.00
CA GLU A 866 -57.95 -1.93 -13.56
C GLU A 866 -58.79 -0.67 -13.85
N GLU A 867 -60.07 -0.81 -14.25
CA GLU A 867 -61.01 0.32 -14.29
C GLU A 867 -62.13 0.15 -13.24
N GLY A 868 -61.83 0.51 -12.00
CA GLY A 868 -62.87 0.66 -10.99
C GLY A 868 -62.37 0.82 -9.57
N GLU A 869 -61.74 1.96 -9.24
CA GLU A 869 -61.81 2.56 -7.90
C GLU A 869 -61.15 3.97 -7.88
N GLU A 870 -61.84 4.95 -8.49
CA GLU A 870 -61.70 6.35 -8.06
C GLU A 870 -62.78 6.66 -7.01
N GLY A 871 -62.35 7.02 -5.80
CA GLY A 871 -63.13 7.85 -4.88
C GLY A 871 -63.19 7.36 -3.43
N GLU A 872 -62.27 7.80 -2.56
CA GLU A 872 -62.58 8.67 -1.41
C GLU A 872 -61.31 9.08 -0.63
N GLU A 873 -61.32 10.33 -0.18
CA GLU A 873 -60.24 11.12 0.40
C GLU A 873 -59.79 10.66 1.80
N GLY A 874 -58.51 10.88 2.14
CA GLY A 874 -58.02 10.78 3.53
C GLY A 874 -56.54 11.13 3.68
N GLU A 875 -56.27 12.37 4.10
CA GLU A 875 -54.94 12.95 4.39
C GLU A 875 -54.10 12.13 5.39
N GLY A 876 -52.78 12.05 5.14
CA GLY A 876 -51.81 11.57 6.13
C GLY A 876 -50.41 11.38 5.53
N GLY A 877 -49.62 12.47 5.46
CA GLY A 877 -48.22 12.42 5.00
C GLY A 877 -47.25 11.97 6.09
N GLU A 878 -46.25 11.19 5.69
CA GLU A 878 -44.91 11.11 6.28
C GLU A 878 -43.99 10.36 5.29
N GLU A 879 -43.24 11.11 4.47
CA GLU A 879 -42.23 10.57 3.56
C GLU A 879 -40.92 10.30 4.30
N GLY A 880 -40.45 9.06 4.25
CA GLY A 880 -39.09 8.65 4.56
C GLY A 880 -38.25 8.62 3.28
N GLU A 881 -37.22 9.46 3.23
CA GLU A 881 -36.22 9.50 2.16
C GLU A 881 -35.35 8.24 2.17
N GLU A 882 -35.52 7.38 1.15
CA GLU A 882 -34.50 6.43 0.71
C GLU A 882 -33.55 7.14 -0.26
N SER A 883 -32.26 7.08 0.06
CA SER A 883 -31.17 7.69 -0.68
C SER A 883 -30.80 6.88 -1.92
N GLU A 884 -31.16 7.37 -3.10
CA GLU A 884 -30.52 6.99 -4.36
C GLU A 884 -29.17 7.71 -4.50
N ALA A 885 -28.09 6.93 -4.54
CA ALA A 885 -26.78 7.38 -5.01
C ALA A 885 -26.51 6.74 -6.38
N VAL A 886 -27.14 7.30 -7.42
CA VAL A 886 -26.79 7.02 -8.82
C VAL A 886 -25.60 7.91 -9.16
N ALA A 887 -24.43 7.30 -9.31
CA ALA A 887 -23.25 7.94 -9.86
C ALA A 887 -23.43 8.06 -11.38
N GLU A 888 -23.70 9.27 -11.87
CA GLU A 888 -23.58 9.62 -13.29
C GLU A 888 -22.12 9.47 -13.74
N ILE A 889 -21.85 8.43 -14.53
CA ILE A 889 -20.67 8.37 -15.40
C ILE A 889 -21.06 9.11 -16.68
N ARG A 890 -20.63 10.36 -16.82
CA ARG A 890 -20.62 11.04 -18.11
C ARG A 890 -19.38 10.62 -18.88
N GLU A 891 -19.63 9.94 -19.99
CA GLU A 891 -18.72 9.78 -21.12
C GLU A 891 -18.41 11.16 -21.72
N GLU A 892 -17.14 11.50 -21.84
CA GLU A 892 -16.67 12.40 -22.90
C GLU A 892 -15.55 11.69 -23.67
N SER A 893 -15.95 11.12 -24.79
CA SER A 893 -15.09 10.66 -25.87
C SER A 893 -14.73 11.83 -26.79
N LEU A 894 -13.45 12.22 -26.80
CA LEU A 894 -12.62 12.49 -27.99
C LEU A 894 -11.17 12.75 -27.59
#